data_AF-A0A8T7DF60-F1
#
_entry.id   AF-A0A8T7DF60-F1
#
_cell.length_a   1.000
_cell.length_b   1.000
_cell.length_c   1.000
_cell.angle_alpha   90.00
_cell.angle_beta   90.00
_cell.angle_gamma   90.00
#
_symmetry.space_group_name_H-M   'P 1'
#
loop_
_entity.id
_entity.type
_entity.pdbx_description
1 polymer ?
#
loop_
_entity_poly.entity_id
_entity_poly.type
_entity_poly.pdbx_seq_one_letter_code
_entity_poly.pdbx_strand_id
1 'polypeptide(L)'
;MKDLLRILKQQGQVEEFDSIRVGLASPDMIRSWSYGEVKKPETINYRTFKPERDGLFCAKIFGPVNDYECLCGKYKRLKHRGVVCEKCGVEVTLAKVRRERMGHIELASPCAHIWFLKSLPSRIGLLLDMTLRDIERILYFESYVVVDEGMTDLQRGQLMTDEQYLDAIEENGDEFDARMGAEAVRELLISIDIPAEIKRLHEEITATNSETKIKKLSKRLKLLESLERSGNKPEWMIMSVLPVLPPELRPLVPLDGGRFATSDLNDLYRRVINRNNRLRRLLDLNAPDIIVRNEKRMLQESVDALLDNGRRGRAITGTNKRPLKSLADMIKGKQGRFRQNLLGKRVDYSGRSVIVVGPTLKLHQCGLPKKMALELFKPFIFSKLQLRGLATTIKAAKKLVERGTSEVWDILEEVIREHPVMLNRAPTLHRLGIQAFEPVLIEGKAIQLHPLVCSAFNADFDGDQMAVHVPLSVEAQLEARTLMMSTNNILSPANGEPIIVPSQDVVLGLYFMTRERVNAKGEGMVFGSPDEARRAYETGAADLQARVKVRMTQYVLTEDGEKEPSTSVVDTTIGRALLSEILPKGLSFELMNQAMGKKQIGNIINTCYRNLEVKDTVIFADQLMYTGFRMATKAGVSVGINDMVVPESKTEILADAESQVKEIQDQYASGVVTNGERYNKVVDIWSRTNDLVAKEMMSKLGKEDVVNREGKTEQQDSFNSIFMMADSGARGSAAQIRQLAGMRGLMAKPDGSIIETPITANFREGLDVLQYFISTHGARKGLADTALKTANSGYLTRRLVDVAQDMVITEDDCGTENGMPMSPVIEGGDVVLPLRERLLGRVTAKHVYKPGTDDVVCEGGTLLDEAWVQRLDEEGIDHVVVRSSISCDSRAGVCVKCYGRDLARGHQVNKGEAVGVI
;
A
#
# COMPACT_ATOMS: atom_id res chain seq x y z
N MET A 1 37.25 -4.45 39.71
CA MET A 1 36.38 -5.35 38.94
C MET A 1 35.39 -4.63 38.01
N LYS A 2 34.64 -3.61 38.45
CA LYS A 2 33.70 -2.87 37.58
C LYS A 2 34.36 -2.16 36.38
N ASP A 3 35.55 -1.59 36.55
CA ASP A 3 36.29 -0.95 35.43
C ASP A 3 36.87 -1.96 34.42
N LEU A 4 37.24 -3.15 34.89
CA LEU A 4 37.68 -4.26 34.03
C LEU A 4 36.52 -4.85 33.21
N LEU A 5 35.33 -4.96 33.81
CA LEU A 5 34.09 -5.33 33.12
C LEU A 5 33.66 -4.29 32.07
N ARG A 6 33.94 -3.01 32.31
CA ARG A 6 33.65 -1.92 31.35
C ARG A 6 34.55 -1.96 30.12
N ILE A 7 35.80 -2.39 30.29
CA ILE A 7 36.77 -2.59 29.20
C ILE A 7 36.41 -3.85 28.38
N LEU A 8 35.93 -4.92 29.04
CA LEU A 8 35.42 -6.12 28.35
C LEU A 8 34.12 -5.87 27.58
N LYS A 9 33.20 -5.05 28.09
CA LYS A 9 31.97 -4.63 27.35
C LYS A 9 32.22 -3.68 26.16
N GLN A 10 33.43 -3.12 26.01
CA GLN A 10 33.72 -2.18 24.90
C GLN A 10 33.95 -2.86 23.54
N GLN A 11 33.91 -4.19 23.45
CA GLN A 11 33.89 -4.90 22.18
C GLN A 11 32.46 -5.17 21.70
N GLY A 12 31.85 -4.16 21.07
CA GLY A 12 31.10 -4.30 19.81
C GLY A 12 29.90 -5.24 19.70
N GLN A 13 29.43 -5.92 20.74
CA GLN A 13 28.15 -6.62 20.69
C GLN A 13 27.02 -5.61 20.88
N VAL A 14 26.27 -5.38 19.80
CA VAL A 14 24.91 -4.88 19.93
C VAL A 14 24.17 -5.95 20.73
N GLU A 15 23.84 -5.66 21.99
CA GLU A 15 22.96 -6.54 22.77
C GLU A 15 21.63 -6.59 21.99
N GLU A 16 21.29 -7.74 21.42
CA GLU A 16 19.97 -7.97 20.83
C GLU A 16 18.93 -7.79 21.95
N PHE A 17 17.88 -7.03 21.66
CA PHE A 17 16.82 -6.74 22.60
C PHE A 17 15.50 -7.30 22.07
N ASP A 18 14.77 -8.02 22.93
CA ASP A 18 13.47 -8.60 22.57
C ASP A 18 12.30 -7.66 22.85
N SER A 19 12.51 -6.64 23.68
CA SER A 19 11.45 -5.73 24.11
C SER A 19 11.94 -4.28 24.21
N ILE A 20 11.00 -3.35 23.98
CA ILE A 20 11.22 -1.92 24.12
C ILE A 20 10.27 -1.41 25.20
N ARG A 21 10.82 -0.68 26.18
CA ARG A 21 10.05 0.03 27.21
C ARG A 21 10.13 1.54 27.00
N VAL A 22 9.04 2.23 27.27
CA VAL A 22 8.97 3.69 27.33
C VAL A 22 8.52 4.11 28.74
N GLY A 23 9.16 5.13 29.30
CA GLY A 23 8.86 5.69 30.62
C GLY A 23 9.20 7.17 30.70
N LEU A 24 8.85 7.83 31.81
CA LEU A 24 9.26 9.22 32.04
C LEU A 24 10.73 9.27 32.44
N ALA A 25 11.44 10.28 31.94
CA ALA A 25 12.85 10.49 32.27
C ALA A 25 12.95 11.40 33.51
N SER A 26 13.58 10.90 34.57
CA SER A 26 13.90 11.74 35.72
C SER A 26 14.99 12.78 35.37
N PRO A 27 15.08 13.91 36.08
CA PRO A 27 16.17 14.87 35.91
C PRO A 27 17.56 14.24 36.00
N ASP A 28 17.75 13.30 36.94
CA ASP A 28 19.02 12.59 37.12
C ASP A 28 19.31 11.62 35.98
N MET A 29 18.28 10.98 35.43
CA MET A 29 18.41 10.15 34.24
C MET A 29 18.83 10.99 33.02
N ILE A 30 18.24 12.17 32.83
CA ILE A 30 18.64 13.09 31.75
C ILE A 30 20.10 13.52 31.91
N ARG A 31 20.55 13.80 33.13
CA ARG A 31 21.97 14.10 33.42
C ARG A 31 22.87 12.90 33.12
N SER A 32 22.43 11.67 33.40
CA SER A 32 23.18 10.44 33.12
C SER A 32 23.42 10.20 31.62
N TRP A 33 22.50 10.62 30.76
CA TRP A 33 22.67 10.55 29.30
C TRP A 33 23.61 11.63 28.76
N SER A 34 23.81 12.69 29.54
CA SER A 34 24.52 13.87 29.08
C SER A 34 26.03 13.73 29.24
N TYR A 35 26.75 14.15 28.21
CA TYR A 35 28.21 14.25 28.22
C TYR A 35 28.70 15.66 28.60
N GLY A 36 27.77 16.61 28.82
CA GLY A 36 28.08 17.97 29.25
C GLY A 36 26.92 18.95 29.11
N GLU A 37 26.98 20.02 29.89
CA GLU A 37 26.00 21.12 29.88
C GLU A 37 26.30 22.10 28.73
N VAL A 38 25.29 22.43 27.94
CA VAL A 38 25.36 23.48 26.91
C VAL A 38 24.99 24.81 27.57
N LYS A 39 26.00 25.67 27.74
CA LYS A 39 25.83 26.96 28.44
C LYS A 39 25.57 28.10 27.50
N LYS A 40 26.11 28.05 26.28
CA LYS A 40 26.08 29.19 25.38
C LYS A 40 25.30 28.93 24.09
N PRO A 41 24.66 29.96 23.51
CA PRO A 41 23.82 29.83 22.32
C PRO A 41 24.62 29.70 21.01
N GLU A 42 25.94 29.92 21.03
CA GLU A 42 26.73 29.95 19.80
C GLU A 42 26.88 28.54 19.19
N THR A 43 27.04 28.50 17.87
CA THR A 43 27.17 27.27 17.11
C THR A 43 28.62 27.03 16.67
N ILE A 44 29.06 27.79 15.68
CA ILE A 44 30.40 27.75 15.11
C ILE A 44 30.98 29.15 15.04
N ASN A 45 32.31 29.21 15.02
CA ASN A 45 33.03 30.45 14.81
C ASN A 45 32.86 30.94 13.36
N TYR A 46 32.47 32.19 13.16
CA TYR A 46 32.19 32.73 11.82
C TYR A 46 33.41 32.81 10.89
N ARG A 47 34.65 32.85 11.43
CA ARG A 47 35.89 32.90 10.61
C ARG A 47 36.48 31.52 10.36
N THR A 48 36.56 30.71 11.41
CA THR A 48 37.27 29.41 11.34
C THR A 48 36.35 28.23 11.11
N PHE A 49 35.03 28.43 11.18
CA PHE A 49 33.99 27.39 11.14
C PHE A 49 34.18 26.25 12.15
N LYS A 50 35.03 26.46 13.15
CA LYS A 50 35.23 25.51 14.24
C LYS A 50 34.09 25.63 15.26
N PRO A 51 33.67 24.52 15.88
CA PRO A 51 32.67 24.57 16.95
C PRO A 51 33.12 25.42 18.13
N GLU A 52 32.20 26.23 18.65
CA GLU A 52 32.45 27.07 19.82
C GLU A 52 32.42 26.25 21.12
N ARG A 53 33.19 26.70 22.11
CA ARG A 53 33.28 26.05 23.41
C ARG A 53 32.00 26.26 24.21
N ASP A 54 31.49 25.16 24.77
CA ASP A 54 30.23 25.09 25.55
C ASP A 54 28.97 25.55 24.77
N GLY A 55 29.08 25.66 23.44
CA GLY A 55 27.99 25.96 22.52
C GLY A 55 27.26 24.71 22.00
N LEU A 56 26.29 24.92 21.13
CA LEU A 56 25.41 23.87 20.59
C LEU A 56 26.14 22.80 19.75
N PHE A 57 27.34 23.08 19.25
CA PHE A 57 28.13 22.14 18.45
C PHE A 57 29.43 21.70 19.13
N CYS A 58 29.62 22.07 20.40
CA CYS A 58 30.86 21.91 21.17
C CYS A 58 31.50 20.52 21.03
N ALA A 59 32.76 20.48 20.61
CA ALA A 59 33.50 19.23 20.44
C ALA A 59 33.82 18.53 21.76
N LYS A 60 33.89 19.28 22.88
CA LYS A 60 34.11 18.70 24.21
C LYS A 60 32.91 17.86 24.65
N ILE A 61 31.69 18.34 24.40
CA ILE A 61 30.44 17.69 24.82
C ILE A 61 30.10 16.55 23.87
N PHE A 62 30.05 16.83 22.57
CA PHE A 62 29.52 15.89 21.58
C PHE A 62 30.58 14.99 20.95
N GLY A 63 31.87 15.31 21.05
CA GLY A 63 32.97 14.55 20.46
C GLY A 63 33.69 15.24 19.29
N PRO A 64 34.73 14.62 18.72
CA PRO A 64 35.60 15.23 17.72
C PRO A 64 34.94 15.37 16.34
N VAL A 65 35.30 16.42 15.59
CA VAL A 65 34.77 16.67 14.23
C VAL A 65 35.37 15.71 13.20
N ASN A 66 36.65 15.37 13.37
CA ASN A 66 37.39 14.45 12.50
C ASN A 66 37.73 13.16 13.27
N ASP A 67 37.82 12.04 12.55
CA ASP A 67 38.17 10.76 13.14
C ASP A 67 39.58 10.76 13.74
N TYR A 68 39.69 10.35 15.01
CA TYR A 68 40.96 10.25 15.75
C TYR A 68 41.79 11.54 15.76
N GLU A 69 41.12 12.69 15.79
CA GLU A 69 41.75 14.01 15.86
C GLU A 69 41.04 14.92 16.86
N CYS A 70 41.81 15.57 17.75
CA CYS A 70 41.28 16.59 18.65
C CYS A 70 41.08 17.94 17.93
N LEU A 71 40.18 18.79 18.43
CA LEU A 71 39.82 20.07 17.78
C LEU A 71 41.01 21.04 17.56
N CYS A 72 41.98 21.04 18.48
CA CYS A 72 43.18 21.89 18.37
C CYS A 72 44.29 21.29 17.49
N GLY A 73 44.18 20.02 17.09
CA GLY A 73 45.18 19.31 16.29
C GLY A 73 46.45 18.88 17.03
N LYS A 74 46.56 19.04 18.37
CA LYS A 74 47.70 18.57 19.18
C LYS A 74 47.84 17.04 19.11
N TYR A 75 46.74 16.34 19.33
CA TYR A 75 46.65 14.88 19.23
C TYR A 75 45.96 14.49 17.92
N LYS A 76 46.70 13.78 17.08
CA LYS A 76 46.25 13.20 15.80
C LYS A 76 46.74 11.75 15.69
N ARG A 77 46.05 10.96 14.86
CA ARG A 77 46.33 9.54 14.55
C ARG A 77 45.81 8.57 15.62
N LEU A 78 45.61 7.32 15.22
CA LEU A 78 45.04 6.24 16.05
C LEU A 78 45.78 5.99 17.38
N LYS A 79 47.08 6.29 17.46
CA LYS A 79 47.90 6.03 18.66
C LYS A 79 47.39 6.72 19.93
N HIS A 80 46.65 7.81 19.78
CA HIS A 80 46.12 8.61 20.89
C HIS A 80 44.64 8.33 21.17
N ARG A 81 44.12 7.19 20.70
CA ARG A 81 42.73 6.79 20.92
C ARG A 81 42.39 6.78 22.41
N GLY A 82 41.30 7.44 22.78
CA GLY A 82 40.82 7.53 24.16
C GLY A 82 41.54 8.59 25.03
N VAL A 83 42.58 9.26 24.50
CA VAL A 83 43.24 10.37 25.21
C VAL A 83 42.37 11.62 25.12
N VAL A 84 42.13 12.26 26.27
CA VAL A 84 41.45 13.56 26.35
C VAL A 84 42.48 14.67 26.22
N CYS A 85 42.28 15.58 25.26
CA CYS A 85 43.23 16.66 25.02
C CYS A 85 43.23 17.71 26.14
N GLU A 86 44.37 17.98 26.75
CA GLU A 86 44.52 19.02 27.79
C GLU A 86 44.13 20.44 27.30
N LYS A 87 44.37 20.77 26.03
CA LYS A 87 44.13 22.12 25.49
C LYS A 87 42.65 22.38 25.21
N CYS A 88 41.98 21.44 24.56
CA CYS A 88 40.59 21.64 24.09
C CYS A 88 39.56 20.76 24.83
N GLY A 89 39.99 19.84 25.69
CA GLY A 89 39.12 18.92 26.43
C GLY A 89 38.42 17.87 25.55
N VAL A 90 38.80 17.75 24.28
CA VAL A 90 38.17 16.82 23.33
C VAL A 90 38.85 15.46 23.42
N GLU A 91 38.03 14.43 23.57
CA GLU A 91 38.44 13.04 23.52
C GLU A 91 38.72 12.60 22.08
N VAL A 92 39.84 11.91 21.86
CA VAL A 92 40.24 11.42 20.53
C VAL A 92 39.55 10.08 20.23
N THR A 93 38.42 10.14 19.53
CA THR A 93 37.59 9.00 19.12
C THR A 93 37.08 9.17 17.68
N LEU A 94 36.19 8.28 17.23
CA LEU A 94 35.51 8.40 15.93
C LEU A 94 34.51 9.56 15.95
N ALA A 95 34.38 10.30 14.86
CA ALA A 95 33.41 11.38 14.72
C ALA A 95 31.95 10.89 14.80
N LYS A 96 31.71 9.60 14.51
CA LYS A 96 30.38 8.95 14.64
C LYS A 96 29.74 9.18 16.01
N VAL A 97 30.52 9.28 17.09
CA VAL A 97 29.99 9.51 18.44
C VAL A 97 29.22 10.84 18.56
N ARG A 98 29.47 11.82 17.68
CA ARG A 98 28.72 13.10 17.61
C ARG A 98 27.25 12.92 17.22
N ARG A 99 26.87 11.75 16.71
CA ARG A 99 25.49 11.38 16.44
C ARG A 99 24.80 10.71 17.63
N GLU A 100 25.58 10.19 18.58
CA GLU A 100 25.10 9.37 19.69
C GLU A 100 25.09 10.15 21.03
N ARG A 101 26.10 10.99 21.27
CA ARG A 101 26.26 11.73 22.54
C ARG A 101 25.22 12.85 22.66
N MET A 102 24.50 12.88 23.78
CA MET A 102 23.55 13.94 24.12
C MET A 102 24.18 15.00 25.03
N GLY A 103 23.62 16.21 24.98
CA GLY A 103 23.91 17.30 25.92
C GLY A 103 22.70 17.56 26.83
N HIS A 104 22.83 18.44 27.79
CA HIS A 104 21.69 18.95 28.56
C HIS A 104 21.79 20.46 28.78
N ILE A 105 20.66 21.07 29.13
CA ILE A 105 20.52 22.45 29.59
C ILE A 105 19.84 22.38 30.95
N GLU A 106 20.49 22.95 31.95
CA GLU A 106 19.90 23.10 33.28
C GLU A 106 19.00 24.35 33.28
N LEU A 107 17.71 24.18 33.53
CA LEU A 107 16.75 25.29 33.49
C LEU A 107 16.82 26.10 34.78
N ALA A 108 16.77 27.43 34.68
CA ALA A 108 16.81 28.33 35.82
C ALA A 108 15.50 28.35 36.63
N SER A 109 14.40 28.01 35.97
CA SER A 109 13.08 27.79 36.57
C SER A 109 12.52 26.51 35.97
N PRO A 110 11.82 25.66 36.75
CA PRO A 110 11.10 24.51 36.20
C PRO A 110 10.15 24.94 35.08
N CYS A 111 9.98 24.09 34.07
CA CYS A 111 9.05 24.31 32.96
C CYS A 111 8.13 23.11 32.80
N ALA A 112 6.83 23.35 32.63
CA ALA A 112 5.86 22.29 32.40
C ALA A 112 6.08 21.65 31.03
N HIS A 113 6.01 20.33 30.92
CA HIS A 113 6.12 19.66 29.63
C HIS A 113 4.79 19.74 28.86
N ILE A 114 4.80 20.43 27.71
CA ILE A 114 3.60 20.73 26.90
C ILE A 114 2.73 19.52 26.57
N TRP A 115 3.30 18.34 26.32
CA TRP A 115 2.50 17.15 26.03
C TRP A 115 1.61 16.70 27.20
N PHE A 116 2.08 16.75 28.45
CA PHE A 116 1.29 16.31 29.60
C PHE A 116 0.26 17.38 30.02
N LEU A 117 0.55 18.65 29.70
CA LEU A 117 -0.35 19.77 29.94
C LEU A 117 -1.47 19.86 28.90
N LYS A 118 -1.13 19.90 27.59
CA LYS A 118 -2.04 20.21 26.47
C LYS A 118 -2.52 19.01 25.67
N SER A 119 -2.09 17.78 25.99
CA SER A 119 -2.75 16.61 25.42
C SER A 119 -4.19 16.54 25.92
N LEU A 120 -5.11 16.06 25.08
CA LEU A 120 -6.49 15.79 25.48
C LEU A 120 -6.64 14.28 25.69
N PRO A 121 -6.99 13.82 26.90
CA PRO A 121 -7.15 14.57 28.15
C PRO A 121 -5.81 15.01 28.76
N SER A 122 -5.82 16.13 29.51
CA SER A 122 -4.63 16.64 30.22
C SER A 122 -4.29 15.71 31.37
N ARG A 123 -3.03 15.25 31.44
CA ARG A 123 -2.61 14.32 32.49
C ARG A 123 -2.40 15.05 33.81
N ILE A 124 -1.80 16.24 33.77
CA ILE A 124 -1.62 17.10 34.95
C ILE A 124 -2.98 17.56 35.49
N GLY A 125 -3.90 17.98 34.61
CA GLY A 125 -5.26 18.34 35.01
C GLY A 125 -6.04 17.21 35.67
N LEU A 126 -5.95 16.00 35.12
CA LEU A 126 -6.62 14.84 35.70
C LEU A 126 -6.02 14.41 37.04
N LEU A 127 -4.69 14.55 37.23
CA LEU A 127 -4.03 14.22 38.49
C LEU A 127 -4.43 15.19 39.62
N LEU A 128 -4.39 16.49 39.35
CA LEU A 128 -4.69 17.56 40.31
C LEU A 128 -6.20 17.80 40.51
N ASP A 129 -7.06 17.12 39.74
CA ASP A 129 -8.50 17.37 39.63
C ASP A 129 -8.88 18.84 39.32
N MET A 130 -8.00 19.57 38.65
CA MET A 130 -8.20 20.97 38.24
C MET A 130 -8.54 21.07 36.76
N THR A 131 -9.24 22.14 36.36
CA THR A 131 -9.47 22.40 34.94
C THR A 131 -8.17 22.82 34.25
N LEU A 132 -8.07 22.57 32.94
CA LEU A 132 -6.90 22.97 32.16
C LEU A 132 -6.68 24.49 32.21
N ARG A 133 -7.77 25.28 32.21
CA ARG A 133 -7.68 26.75 32.25
C ARG A 133 -7.08 27.23 33.56
N ASP A 134 -7.46 26.61 34.67
CA ASP A 134 -6.95 26.96 36.00
C ASP A 134 -5.45 26.71 36.10
N ILE A 135 -4.98 25.57 35.59
CA ILE A 135 -3.55 25.26 35.55
C ILE A 135 -2.79 26.23 34.64
N GLU A 136 -3.39 26.65 33.51
CA GLU A 136 -2.77 27.69 32.67
C GLU A 136 -2.67 29.04 33.37
N ARG A 137 -3.71 29.45 34.11
CA ARG A 137 -3.68 30.69 34.91
C ARG A 137 -2.54 30.66 35.92
N ILE A 138 -2.33 29.53 36.59
CA ILE A 138 -1.19 29.33 37.51
C ILE A 138 0.14 29.42 36.74
N LEU A 139 0.28 28.67 35.64
CA LEU A 139 1.53 28.58 34.87
C LEU A 139 1.95 29.90 34.22
N TYR A 140 0.99 30.73 33.80
CA TYR A 140 1.26 32.03 33.17
C TYR A 140 1.29 33.20 34.17
N PHE A 141 1.33 32.91 35.47
CA PHE A 141 1.43 33.89 36.56
C PHE A 141 0.23 34.85 36.64
N GLU A 142 -0.98 34.37 36.35
CA GLU A 142 -2.23 35.14 36.47
C GLU A 142 -2.92 34.96 37.84
N SER A 143 -2.63 33.87 38.56
CA SER A 143 -3.26 33.57 39.85
C SER A 143 -2.33 32.71 40.71
N TYR A 144 -2.45 32.86 42.04
CA TYR A 144 -1.78 31.99 43.01
C TYR A 144 -2.61 30.73 43.26
N VAL A 145 -1.95 29.67 43.70
CA VAL A 145 -2.60 28.44 44.16
C VAL A 145 -2.05 28.06 45.53
N VAL A 146 -2.94 27.68 46.44
CA VAL A 146 -2.59 27.17 47.78
C VAL A 146 -1.94 25.80 47.62
N VAL A 147 -0.68 25.68 48.02
CA VAL A 147 0.11 24.43 48.00
C VAL A 147 -0.02 23.72 49.34
N ASP A 148 0.11 24.47 50.43
CA ASP A 148 -0.06 24.00 51.81
C ASP A 148 -1.10 24.88 52.53
N GLU A 149 -2.10 24.23 53.11
CA GLU A 149 -3.26 24.85 53.77
C GLU A 149 -2.98 25.23 55.23
N GLY A 150 -1.95 24.65 55.86
CA GLY A 150 -1.59 24.96 57.23
C GLY A 150 -2.76 24.84 58.22
N MET A 151 -2.85 25.79 59.16
CA MET A 151 -3.95 25.89 60.13
C MET A 151 -4.94 27.02 59.75
N THR A 152 -5.21 27.17 58.46
CA THR A 152 -6.10 28.24 57.93
C THR A 152 -7.39 27.66 57.34
N ASP A 153 -8.34 28.53 56.99
CA ASP A 153 -9.61 28.14 56.32
C ASP A 153 -9.45 27.87 54.81
N LEU A 154 -8.22 27.99 54.27
CA LEU A 154 -7.93 27.82 52.85
C LEU A 154 -7.87 26.34 52.45
N GLN A 155 -8.29 26.01 51.23
CA GLN A 155 -8.21 24.64 50.71
C GLN A 155 -7.03 24.45 49.76
N ARG A 156 -6.33 23.32 49.87
CA ARG A 156 -5.31 22.95 48.89
C ARG A 156 -5.88 22.90 47.46
N GLY A 157 -5.19 23.55 46.52
CA GLY A 157 -5.63 23.66 45.12
C GLY A 157 -6.62 24.81 44.86
N GLN A 158 -6.98 25.59 45.89
CA GLN A 158 -7.77 26.81 45.72
C GLN A 158 -6.96 27.88 45.00
N LEU A 159 -7.59 28.54 44.02
CA LEU A 159 -7.01 29.65 43.28
C LEU A 159 -7.32 30.97 43.98
N MET A 160 -6.32 31.85 44.02
CA MET A 160 -6.45 33.20 44.58
C MET A 160 -5.98 34.23 43.56
N THR A 161 -6.70 35.37 43.49
CA THR A 161 -6.22 36.55 42.78
C THR A 161 -5.11 37.25 43.57
N ASP A 162 -4.41 38.20 42.96
CA ASP A 162 -3.36 38.97 43.65
C ASP A 162 -3.91 39.71 44.88
N GLU A 163 -5.13 40.26 44.81
CA GLU A 163 -5.81 40.93 45.94
C GLU A 163 -6.14 39.93 47.05
N GLN A 164 -6.79 38.81 46.71
CA GLN A 164 -7.15 37.77 47.69
C GLN A 164 -5.93 37.16 48.38
N TYR A 165 -4.81 37.04 47.66
CA TYR A 165 -3.56 36.55 48.23
C TYR A 165 -2.96 37.54 49.24
N LEU A 166 -3.02 38.84 48.94
CA LEU A 166 -2.56 39.88 49.87
C LEU A 166 -3.45 39.92 51.12
N ASP A 167 -4.77 39.91 50.95
CA ASP A 167 -5.73 39.86 52.06
C ASP A 167 -5.49 38.62 52.94
N ALA A 168 -5.31 37.45 52.33
CA ALA A 168 -5.05 36.21 53.06
C ALA A 168 -3.71 36.23 53.83
N ILE A 169 -2.67 36.87 53.30
CA ILE A 169 -1.39 37.08 54.00
C ILE A 169 -1.57 38.06 55.17
N GLU A 170 -2.34 39.13 54.99
CA GLU A 170 -2.62 40.09 56.07
C GLU A 170 -3.38 39.45 57.22
N GLU A 171 -4.30 38.53 56.93
CA GLU A 171 -5.11 37.82 57.93
C GLU A 171 -4.33 36.67 58.61
N ASN A 172 -3.63 35.83 57.85
CA ASN A 172 -3.10 34.55 58.34
C ASN A 172 -1.56 34.51 58.43
N GLY A 173 -0.86 35.58 58.03
CA GLY A 173 0.60 35.65 58.07
C GLY A 173 1.30 34.53 57.28
N ASP A 174 2.29 33.89 57.90
CA ASP A 174 3.11 32.82 57.30
C ASP A 174 2.51 31.40 57.49
N GLU A 175 1.24 31.29 57.94
CA GLU A 175 0.64 29.99 58.29
C GLU A 175 0.24 29.12 57.08
N PHE A 176 0.20 29.68 55.87
CA PHE A 176 -0.11 28.95 54.63
C PHE A 176 0.90 29.26 53.51
N ASP A 177 1.09 28.34 52.56
CA ASP A 177 1.99 28.54 51.40
C ASP A 177 1.17 28.56 50.11
N ALA A 178 1.13 29.72 49.45
CA ALA A 178 0.56 29.86 48.12
C ALA A 178 1.60 30.37 47.12
N ARG A 179 1.69 29.68 45.98
CA ARG A 179 2.70 29.94 44.94
C ARG A 179 2.05 30.10 43.57
N MET A 180 2.81 30.59 42.61
CA MET A 180 2.42 30.68 41.20
C MET A 180 3.49 30.11 40.26
N GLY A 181 3.10 29.85 39.01
CA GLY A 181 3.99 29.32 37.98
C GLY A 181 4.19 27.80 38.04
N ALA A 182 5.17 27.33 37.24
CA ALA A 182 5.48 25.90 37.15
C ALA A 182 6.06 25.30 38.44
N GLU A 183 6.63 26.13 39.32
CA GLU A 183 7.08 25.71 40.66
C GLU A 183 5.88 25.31 41.53
N ALA A 184 4.81 26.10 41.53
CA ALA A 184 3.58 25.78 42.28
C ALA A 184 2.97 24.45 41.82
N VAL A 185 2.84 24.25 40.50
CA VAL A 185 2.33 22.99 39.93
C VAL A 185 3.23 21.81 40.29
N ARG A 186 4.56 22.00 40.32
CA ARG A 186 5.50 20.95 40.72
C ARG A 186 5.33 20.57 42.20
N GLU A 187 5.25 21.54 43.10
CA GLU A 187 5.06 21.27 44.54
C GLU A 187 3.70 20.62 44.82
N LEU A 188 2.63 21.04 44.11
CA LEU A 188 1.33 20.38 44.18
C LEU A 188 1.40 18.90 43.75
N LEU A 189 2.23 18.57 42.76
CA LEU A 189 2.42 17.19 42.29
C LEU A 189 3.27 16.35 43.24
N ILE A 190 4.27 16.95 43.90
CA ILE A 190 5.15 16.28 44.88
C ILE A 190 4.36 15.87 46.13
N SER A 191 3.44 16.73 46.56
CA SER A 191 2.63 16.55 47.76
C SER A 191 1.46 15.56 47.58
N ILE A 192 1.35 14.87 46.43
CA ILE A 192 0.31 13.84 46.22
C ILE A 192 0.82 12.49 46.73
N ASP A 193 0.15 11.95 47.74
CA ASP A 193 0.32 10.56 48.15
C ASP A 193 -0.57 9.64 47.30
N ILE A 194 0.05 8.95 46.33
CA ILE A 194 -0.66 8.12 45.35
C ILE A 194 -1.44 6.98 46.03
N PRO A 195 -0.83 6.14 46.91
CA PRO A 195 -1.55 5.11 47.66
C PRO A 195 -2.77 5.62 48.45
N ALA A 196 -2.65 6.76 49.12
CA ALA A 196 -3.75 7.33 49.91
C ALA A 196 -4.90 7.79 49.01
N GLU A 197 -4.59 8.49 47.91
CA GLU A 197 -5.59 9.00 46.97
C GLU A 197 -6.31 7.86 46.23
N ILE A 198 -5.61 6.76 45.92
CA ILE A 198 -6.23 5.55 45.33
C ILE A 198 -7.29 4.98 46.27
N LYS A 199 -7.01 4.86 47.58
CA LYS A 199 -7.98 4.36 48.57
C LYS A 199 -9.20 5.27 48.66
N ARG A 200 -8.97 6.59 48.78
CA ARG A 200 -10.03 7.60 48.82
C ARG A 200 -10.95 7.51 47.60
N LEU A 201 -10.39 7.40 46.39
CA LEU A 201 -11.17 7.32 45.17
C LEU A 201 -12.01 6.04 45.07
N HIS A 202 -11.52 4.90 45.59
CA HIS A 202 -12.32 3.67 45.66
C HIS A 202 -13.54 3.84 46.59
N GLU A 203 -13.36 4.47 47.74
CA GLU A 203 -14.44 4.77 48.69
C GLU A 203 -15.47 5.74 48.07
N GLU A 204 -15.01 6.83 47.43
CA GLU A 204 -15.89 7.81 46.77
C GLU A 204 -16.70 7.22 45.60
N ILE A 205 -16.10 6.31 44.83
CA ILE A 205 -16.79 5.58 43.75
C ILE A 205 -17.89 4.67 44.33
N THR A 206 -17.61 4.01 45.45
CA THR A 206 -18.58 3.10 46.10
C THR A 206 -19.73 3.88 46.76
N ALA A 207 -19.43 5.08 47.29
CA ALA A 207 -20.41 5.93 47.97
C ALA A 207 -21.32 6.72 47.01
N THR A 208 -20.91 6.92 45.75
CA THR A 208 -21.61 7.81 44.81
C THR A 208 -22.40 7.02 43.76
N ASN A 209 -23.72 7.24 43.66
CA ASN A 209 -24.58 6.61 42.64
C ASN A 209 -24.69 7.37 41.31
N SER A 210 -23.95 8.48 41.13
CA SER A 210 -24.02 9.32 39.93
C SER A 210 -23.07 8.83 38.83
N GLU A 211 -23.62 8.40 37.69
CA GLU A 211 -22.84 7.88 36.55
C GLU A 211 -21.75 8.84 36.04
N THR A 212 -22.02 10.14 35.99
CA THR A 212 -21.07 11.15 35.49
C THR A 212 -19.87 11.31 36.43
N LYS A 213 -20.11 11.31 37.75
CA LYS A 213 -19.05 11.35 38.77
C LYS A 213 -18.24 10.06 38.76
N ILE A 214 -18.89 8.90 38.72
CA ILE A 214 -18.22 7.59 38.63
C ILE A 214 -17.28 7.54 37.42
N LYS A 215 -17.74 8.00 36.24
CA LYS A 215 -16.91 8.01 35.02
C LYS A 215 -15.69 8.94 35.13
N LYS A 216 -15.82 10.08 35.84
CA LYS A 216 -14.70 11.01 36.10
C LYS A 216 -13.69 10.38 37.07
N LEU A 217 -14.16 9.88 38.20
CA LEU A 217 -13.35 9.26 39.24
C LEU A 217 -12.64 8.00 38.72
N SER A 218 -13.33 7.14 37.97
CA SER A 218 -12.76 5.94 37.34
C SER A 218 -11.60 6.25 36.39
N LYS A 219 -11.69 7.33 35.60
CA LYS A 219 -10.58 7.77 34.74
C LYS A 219 -9.37 8.25 35.54
N ARG A 220 -9.60 8.97 36.65
CA ARG A 220 -8.56 9.47 37.55
C ARG A 220 -7.89 8.31 38.29
N LEU A 221 -8.68 7.40 38.84
CA LEU A 221 -8.22 6.17 39.51
C LEU A 221 -7.33 5.33 38.58
N LYS A 222 -7.79 5.06 37.35
CA LYS A 222 -7.00 4.33 36.34
C LYS A 222 -5.65 4.99 36.07
N LEU A 223 -5.58 6.33 36.08
CA LEU A 223 -4.31 7.05 35.88
C LEU A 223 -3.38 6.88 37.08
N LEU A 224 -3.88 7.00 38.31
CA LEU A 224 -3.09 6.85 39.53
C LEU A 224 -2.55 5.43 39.69
N GLU A 225 -3.38 4.40 39.46
CA GLU A 225 -2.94 3.00 39.45
C GLU A 225 -1.88 2.74 38.38
N SER A 226 -2.03 3.33 37.19
CA SER A 226 -1.02 3.21 36.13
C SER A 226 0.29 3.86 36.53
N LEU A 227 0.24 4.99 37.26
CA LEU A 227 1.41 5.72 37.72
C LEU A 227 2.15 4.91 38.80
N GLU A 228 1.42 4.38 39.79
CA GLU A 228 1.95 3.50 40.84
C GLU A 228 2.64 2.26 40.24
N ARG A 229 1.96 1.54 39.35
CA ARG A 229 2.53 0.36 38.66
C ARG A 229 3.75 0.70 37.82
N SER A 230 3.79 1.90 37.22
CA SER A 230 4.91 2.31 36.36
C SER A 230 6.18 2.70 37.14
N GLY A 231 6.04 3.04 38.42
CA GLY A 231 7.11 3.58 39.27
C GLY A 231 7.55 5.01 38.88
N ASN A 232 6.82 5.68 37.97
CA ASN A 232 7.12 7.05 37.61
C ASN A 232 6.59 8.00 38.68
N LYS A 233 7.33 9.07 38.96
CA LYS A 233 6.87 10.10 39.89
C LYS A 233 6.10 11.22 39.16
N PRO A 234 5.00 11.77 39.74
CA PRO A 234 4.18 12.80 39.09
C PRO A 234 4.97 14.06 38.70
N GLU A 235 5.93 14.47 39.53
CA GLU A 235 6.70 15.71 39.36
C GLU A 235 7.63 15.67 38.13
N TRP A 236 7.95 14.50 37.58
CA TRP A 236 8.75 14.38 36.36
C TRP A 236 8.05 14.95 35.11
N MET A 237 6.75 15.24 35.18
CA MET A 237 6.04 15.97 34.13
C MET A 237 6.44 17.46 34.06
N ILE A 238 7.08 17.98 35.11
CA ILE A 238 7.68 19.32 35.14
C ILE A 238 9.20 19.16 35.00
N MET A 239 9.77 19.71 33.92
CA MET A 239 11.17 19.56 33.62
C MET A 239 12.01 20.60 34.35
N SER A 240 13.00 20.13 35.10
CA SER A 240 14.11 20.97 35.60
C SER A 240 15.33 20.95 34.66
N VAL A 241 15.47 19.86 33.89
CA VAL A 241 16.60 19.63 32.99
C VAL A 241 16.07 19.29 31.60
N LEU A 242 16.61 19.93 30.58
CA LEU A 242 16.20 19.72 29.19
C LEU A 242 17.34 19.05 28.39
N PRO A 243 17.13 17.87 27.79
CA PRO A 243 18.15 17.24 26.95
C PRO A 243 18.31 17.99 25.62
N VAL A 244 19.55 18.00 25.12
CA VAL A 244 19.93 18.58 23.83
C VAL A 244 20.27 17.47 22.85
N LEU A 245 19.60 17.50 21.69
CA LEU A 245 19.80 16.52 20.63
C LEU A 245 21.24 16.59 20.07
N PRO A 246 21.85 15.44 19.70
CA PRO A 246 23.16 15.40 19.08
C PRO A 246 23.28 16.28 17.81
N PRO A 247 24.41 16.97 17.57
CA PRO A 247 24.57 17.90 16.44
C PRO A 247 24.35 17.30 15.05
N GLU A 248 24.74 16.05 14.83
CA GLU A 248 24.55 15.37 13.53
C GLU A 248 23.08 15.16 13.16
N LEU A 249 22.18 15.14 14.15
CA LEU A 249 20.74 15.07 13.92
C LEU A 249 20.11 16.45 13.63
N ARG A 250 20.86 17.52 13.86
CA ARG A 250 20.50 18.93 13.60
C ARG A 250 21.66 19.68 12.93
N PRO A 251 22.12 19.21 11.76
CA PRO A 251 23.39 19.64 11.20
C PRO A 251 23.36 21.10 10.74
N LEU A 252 24.56 21.66 10.64
CA LEU A 252 24.84 22.95 10.03
C LEU A 252 25.85 22.67 8.91
N VAL A 253 25.36 22.56 7.68
CA VAL A 253 26.16 22.10 6.53
C VAL A 253 26.45 23.29 5.61
N PRO A 254 27.72 23.53 5.25
CA PRO A 254 28.05 24.51 4.23
C PRO A 254 27.50 24.08 2.86
N LEU A 255 26.87 24.99 2.15
CA LEU A 255 26.46 24.85 0.76
C LEU A 255 27.43 25.60 -0.15
N ASP A 256 27.40 25.28 -1.44
CA ASP A 256 28.15 26.00 -2.46
C ASP A 256 27.80 27.50 -2.43
N GLY A 257 28.82 28.37 -2.47
CA GLY A 257 28.65 29.82 -2.36
C GLY A 257 28.71 30.39 -0.93
N GLY A 258 29.26 29.64 0.05
CA GLY A 258 29.53 30.14 1.41
C GLY A 258 28.28 30.32 2.28
N ARG A 259 27.13 29.80 1.84
CA ARG A 259 25.89 29.77 2.60
C ARG A 259 25.86 28.54 3.52
N PHE A 260 25.07 28.61 4.59
CA PHE A 260 24.87 27.48 5.50
C PHE A 260 23.41 27.04 5.50
N ALA A 261 23.18 25.74 5.39
CA ALA A 261 21.90 25.13 5.67
C ALA A 261 21.83 24.74 7.15
N THR A 262 20.87 25.30 7.88
CA THR A 262 20.66 25.06 9.31
C THR A 262 19.35 24.33 9.56
N SER A 263 19.35 23.37 10.47
CA SER A 263 18.10 22.81 11.00
C SER A 263 17.34 23.82 11.86
N ASP A 264 16.01 23.91 11.69
CA ASP A 264 15.09 24.75 12.47
C ASP A 264 15.24 24.54 14.00
N LEU A 265 15.60 23.32 14.44
CA LEU A 265 15.83 23.01 15.85
C LEU A 265 16.93 23.88 16.48
N ASN A 266 17.96 24.24 15.71
CA ASN A 266 19.06 25.06 16.23
C ASN A 266 18.55 26.45 16.64
N ASP A 267 17.59 27.02 15.90
CA ASP A 267 16.98 28.31 16.25
C ASP A 267 16.13 28.22 17.52
N LEU A 268 15.37 27.12 17.67
CA LEU A 268 14.56 26.86 18.86
C LEU A 268 15.44 26.64 20.09
N TYR A 269 16.47 25.80 20.00
CA TYR A 269 17.44 25.61 21.09
C TYR A 269 18.16 26.90 21.47
N ARG A 270 18.60 27.69 20.47
CA ARG A 270 19.25 28.97 20.70
C ARG A 270 18.34 29.93 21.48
N ARG A 271 17.04 29.94 21.16
CA ARG A 271 16.05 30.75 21.88
C ARG A 271 15.91 30.32 23.34
N VAL A 272 15.79 29.01 23.60
CA VAL A 272 15.72 28.47 24.98
C VAL A 272 16.95 28.86 25.77
N ILE A 273 18.16 28.65 25.23
CA ILE A 273 19.41 28.98 25.93
C ILE A 273 19.52 30.48 26.23
N ASN A 274 19.17 31.34 25.26
CA ASN A 274 19.20 32.80 25.45
C ASN A 274 18.25 33.25 26.55
N ARG A 275 17.02 32.73 26.57
CA ARG A 275 16.01 33.05 27.61
C ARG A 275 16.43 32.52 28.97
N ASN A 276 16.94 31.30 29.03
CA ASN A 276 17.42 30.68 30.26
C ASN A 276 18.60 31.46 30.88
N ASN A 277 19.59 31.83 30.07
CA ASN A 277 20.74 32.62 30.52
C ASN A 277 20.35 34.03 30.96
N ARG A 278 19.38 34.65 30.27
CA ARG A 278 18.84 35.95 30.67
C ARG A 278 18.11 35.85 32.00
N LEU A 279 17.31 34.82 32.21
CA LEU A 279 16.62 34.56 33.48
C LEU A 279 17.62 34.35 34.62
N ARG A 280 18.67 33.54 34.44
CA ARG A 280 19.75 33.38 35.45
C ARG A 280 20.35 34.72 35.86
N ARG A 281 20.73 35.55 34.88
CA ARG A 281 21.28 36.89 35.17
C ARG A 281 20.29 37.79 35.92
N LEU A 282 18.99 37.71 35.61
CA LEU A 282 17.98 38.51 36.31
C LEU A 282 17.80 38.07 37.77
N LEU A 283 17.88 36.77 38.03
CA LEU A 283 17.86 36.22 39.39
C LEU A 283 19.12 36.63 40.17
N ASP A 284 20.31 36.54 39.56
CA ASP A 284 21.58 36.95 40.17
C ASP A 284 21.62 38.46 40.51
N LEU A 285 20.92 39.27 39.72
CA LEU A 285 20.80 40.72 39.92
C LEU A 285 19.65 41.12 40.84
N ASN A 286 18.89 40.15 41.39
CA ASN A 286 17.67 40.39 42.19
C ASN A 286 16.72 41.38 41.50
N ALA A 287 16.46 41.18 40.21
CA ALA A 287 15.56 42.04 39.43
C ALA A 287 14.11 41.96 39.94
N PRO A 288 13.29 43.01 39.74
CA PRO A 288 11.89 43.01 40.16
C PRO A 288 11.06 41.84 39.60
N ASP A 289 10.11 41.35 40.39
CA ASP A 289 9.32 40.15 40.10
C ASP A 289 8.54 40.22 38.78
N ILE A 290 8.05 41.39 38.38
CA ILE A 290 7.33 41.56 37.11
C ILE A 290 8.21 41.13 35.92
N ILE A 291 9.50 41.50 35.95
CA ILE A 291 10.47 41.17 34.91
C ILE A 291 10.81 39.69 34.96
N VAL A 292 11.01 39.14 36.17
CA VAL A 292 11.32 37.72 36.38
C VAL A 292 10.15 36.83 35.92
N ARG A 293 8.91 37.15 36.29
CA ARG A 293 7.68 36.44 35.85
C ARG A 293 7.55 36.46 34.33
N ASN A 294 7.76 37.61 33.70
CA ASN A 294 7.72 37.70 32.24
C ASN A 294 8.81 36.83 31.59
N GLU A 295 10.04 36.80 32.12
CA GLU A 295 11.11 35.98 31.54
C GLU A 295 10.90 34.47 31.82
N LYS A 296 10.35 34.09 32.99
CA LYS A 296 9.89 32.71 33.27
C LYS A 296 8.82 32.28 32.27
N ARG A 297 7.83 33.14 31.98
CA ARG A 297 6.83 32.91 30.92
C ARG A 297 7.48 32.73 29.56
N MET A 298 8.36 33.65 29.15
CA MET A 298 9.09 33.59 27.87
C MET A 298 9.92 32.30 27.70
N LEU A 299 10.52 31.82 28.79
CA LEU A 299 11.24 30.54 28.83
C LEU A 299 10.29 29.37 28.59
N GLN A 300 9.16 29.32 29.30
CA GLN A 300 8.12 28.31 29.09
C GLN A 300 7.66 28.28 27.62
N GLU A 301 7.40 29.44 27.00
CA GLU A 301 7.01 29.48 25.58
C GLU A 301 8.08 28.93 24.64
N SER A 302 9.35 29.19 24.97
CA SER A 302 10.47 28.75 24.14
C SER A 302 10.67 27.24 24.23
N VAL A 303 10.46 26.66 25.42
CA VAL A 303 10.49 25.21 25.66
C VAL A 303 9.30 24.53 24.97
N ASP A 304 8.11 25.11 25.09
CA ASP A 304 6.90 24.65 24.41
C ASP A 304 7.11 24.61 22.88
N ALA A 305 7.68 25.67 22.32
CA ALA A 305 7.93 25.77 20.88
C ALA A 305 8.97 24.76 20.38
N LEU A 306 9.98 24.45 21.20
CA LEU A 306 10.98 23.43 20.89
C LEU A 306 10.34 22.03 20.83
N LEU A 307 9.48 21.71 21.79
CA LEU A 307 8.84 20.40 21.89
C LEU A 307 7.69 20.22 20.88
N ASP A 308 6.74 21.15 20.84
CA ASP A 308 5.61 21.15 19.90
C ASP A 308 5.10 22.58 19.62
N ASN A 309 5.66 23.21 18.58
CA ASN A 309 5.39 24.60 18.18
C ASN A 309 3.93 24.89 17.81
N GLY A 310 3.16 23.87 17.41
CA GLY A 310 1.78 24.05 16.93
C GLY A 310 0.70 23.95 18.01
N ARG A 311 1.01 23.46 19.21
CA ARG A 311 0.00 23.22 20.26
C ARG A 311 -0.40 24.46 21.03
N ARG A 312 0.37 25.53 20.93
CA ARG A 312 0.09 26.81 21.56
C ARG A 312 -0.13 27.88 20.51
N GLY A 313 -1.25 28.60 20.62
CA GLY A 313 -1.55 29.83 19.89
C GLY A 313 -0.95 29.92 18.47
N ARG A 314 -0.23 31.02 18.20
CA ARG A 314 0.45 31.25 16.92
C ARG A 314 1.85 30.63 16.95
N ALA A 315 2.08 29.66 16.06
CA ALA A 315 3.39 29.05 15.88
C ALA A 315 4.47 30.09 15.55
N ILE A 316 5.65 29.91 16.15
CA ILE A 316 6.81 30.76 15.89
C ILE A 316 7.31 30.48 14.47
N THR A 317 7.47 31.57 13.71
CA THR A 317 7.96 31.55 12.34
C THR A 317 9.42 31.99 12.24
N GLY A 318 10.14 31.43 11.27
CA GLY A 318 11.47 31.88 10.91
C GLY A 318 11.45 33.11 10.00
N THR A 319 12.61 33.53 9.51
CA THR A 319 12.78 34.62 8.53
C THR A 319 11.93 34.42 7.27
N ASN A 320 11.73 33.17 6.85
CA ASN A 320 10.94 32.80 5.67
C ASN A 320 9.41 32.78 5.93
N LYS A 321 8.92 33.32 7.07
CA LYS A 321 7.51 33.30 7.52
C LYS A 321 6.87 31.90 7.65
N ARG A 322 7.61 30.83 7.38
CA ARG A 322 7.21 29.45 7.64
C ARG A 322 7.33 29.14 9.15
N PRO A 323 6.39 28.36 9.74
CA PRO A 323 6.55 27.85 11.10
C PRO A 323 7.78 26.94 11.18
N LEU A 324 8.60 27.13 12.22
CA LEU A 324 9.76 26.28 12.49
C LEU A 324 9.31 24.87 12.87
N LYS A 325 9.99 23.84 12.34
CA LYS A 325 9.72 22.45 12.71
C LYS A 325 10.21 22.14 14.12
N SER A 326 9.30 21.68 14.98
CA SER A 326 9.60 21.23 16.34
C SER A 326 10.03 19.75 16.40
N LEU A 327 10.43 19.28 17.59
CA LEU A 327 10.78 17.87 17.81
C LEU A 327 9.59 16.93 17.51
N ALA A 328 8.37 17.30 17.91
CA ALA A 328 7.16 16.54 17.59
C ALA A 328 6.92 16.46 16.08
N ASP A 329 7.10 17.56 15.33
CA ASP A 329 6.91 17.62 13.88
C ASP A 329 7.91 16.78 13.10
N MET A 330 9.10 16.55 13.64
CA MET A 330 10.07 15.65 13.03
C MET A 330 9.63 14.19 13.10
N ILE A 331 8.86 13.83 14.12
CA ILE A 331 8.42 12.46 14.35
C ILE A 331 7.10 12.20 13.62
N LYS A 332 6.14 13.13 13.71
CA LYS A 332 4.78 12.97 13.18
C LYS A 332 4.64 13.41 11.72
N GLY A 333 3.56 12.98 11.07
CA GLY A 333 3.18 13.40 9.72
C GLY A 333 3.79 12.56 8.58
N LYS A 334 3.44 12.90 7.33
CA LYS A 334 3.90 12.16 6.13
C LYS A 334 5.40 12.31 5.90
N GLN A 335 5.95 13.50 6.16
CA GLN A 335 7.39 13.78 6.10
C GLN A 335 8.10 13.48 7.44
N GLY A 336 7.38 12.92 8.41
CA GLY A 336 7.94 12.54 9.71
C GLY A 336 8.76 11.26 9.61
N ARG A 337 9.60 11.03 10.62
CA ARG A 337 10.55 9.90 10.67
C ARG A 337 9.88 8.54 10.49
N PHE A 338 8.73 8.30 11.14
CA PHE A 338 8.06 6.99 11.09
C PHE A 338 7.63 6.61 9.67
N ARG A 339 6.97 7.52 8.94
CA ARG A 339 6.43 7.22 7.60
C ARG A 339 7.49 7.35 6.52
N GLN A 340 8.25 8.44 6.52
CA GLN A 340 9.16 8.73 5.43
C GLN A 340 10.48 7.95 5.54
N ASN A 341 11.04 7.75 6.73
CA ASN A 341 12.40 7.21 6.87
C ASN A 341 12.44 5.78 7.37
N LEU A 342 11.55 5.39 8.29
CA LEU A 342 11.54 4.02 8.81
C LEU A 342 10.89 3.06 7.80
N LEU A 343 9.73 3.43 7.25
CA LEU A 343 9.05 2.64 6.22
C LEU A 343 9.56 2.98 4.81
N GLY A 344 9.71 4.26 4.48
CA GLY A 344 10.18 4.73 3.17
C GLY A 344 11.71 4.76 3.02
N LYS A 345 12.37 3.60 2.98
CA LYS A 345 13.83 3.56 2.81
C LYS A 345 14.22 3.57 1.33
N ARG A 346 15.24 4.39 1.01
CA ARG A 346 15.97 4.22 -0.25
C ARG A 346 16.90 3.04 -0.08
N VAL A 347 16.93 2.16 -1.09
CA VAL A 347 17.67 0.91 -1.06
C VAL A 347 18.72 0.94 -2.15
N ASP A 348 19.94 0.53 -1.82
CA ASP A 348 21.01 0.30 -2.80
C ASP A 348 20.70 -0.93 -3.66
N TYR A 349 21.52 -1.22 -4.68
CA TYR A 349 21.30 -2.35 -5.60
C TYR A 349 19.91 -2.33 -6.26
N SER A 350 19.47 -1.12 -6.60
CA SER A 350 18.21 -0.87 -7.29
C SER A 350 18.41 -0.02 -8.54
N GLY A 351 17.57 -0.25 -9.54
CA GLY A 351 17.57 0.47 -10.82
C GLY A 351 16.15 0.76 -11.27
N ARG A 352 15.97 1.67 -12.22
CA ARG A 352 14.68 1.92 -12.86
C ARG A 352 14.88 2.21 -14.34
N SER A 353 14.02 1.67 -15.18
CA SER A 353 13.96 2.03 -16.60
C SER A 353 12.53 1.88 -17.14
N VAL A 354 12.34 2.40 -18.36
CA VAL A 354 11.10 2.23 -19.14
C VAL A 354 10.95 0.76 -19.52
N ILE A 355 9.72 0.26 -19.47
CA ILE A 355 9.41 -1.11 -19.89
C ILE A 355 9.00 -1.15 -21.37
N VAL A 356 9.36 -2.24 -22.03
CA VAL A 356 8.97 -2.59 -23.39
C VAL A 356 8.53 -4.05 -23.45
N VAL A 357 7.80 -4.41 -24.49
CA VAL A 357 7.31 -5.78 -24.66
C VAL A 357 8.46 -6.72 -25.04
N GLY A 358 8.52 -7.89 -24.39
CA GLY A 358 9.43 -8.98 -24.73
C GLY A 358 8.66 -10.26 -25.06
N PRO A 359 8.05 -10.39 -26.25
CA PRO A 359 7.13 -11.49 -26.56
C PRO A 359 7.85 -12.84 -26.75
N THR A 360 9.18 -12.86 -26.89
CA THR A 360 9.99 -14.07 -27.01
C THR A 360 10.45 -14.63 -25.66
N LEU A 361 10.24 -13.89 -24.57
CA LEU A 361 10.59 -14.32 -23.23
C LEU A 361 9.66 -15.46 -22.79
N LYS A 362 10.11 -16.25 -21.82
CA LYS A 362 9.27 -17.18 -21.07
C LYS A 362 8.66 -16.47 -19.86
N LEU A 363 7.60 -17.02 -19.27
CA LEU A 363 6.91 -16.40 -18.14
C LEU A 363 7.82 -16.03 -16.95
N HIS A 364 8.83 -16.85 -16.64
CA HIS A 364 9.79 -16.62 -15.55
C HIS A 364 10.93 -15.66 -15.88
N GLN A 365 11.03 -15.16 -17.12
CA GLN A 365 12.17 -14.38 -17.58
C GLN A 365 11.82 -12.91 -17.75
N CYS A 366 12.81 -12.03 -17.55
CA CYS A 366 12.71 -10.63 -17.91
C CYS A 366 13.98 -10.18 -18.64
N GLY A 367 13.87 -9.24 -19.58
CA GLY A 367 15.04 -8.70 -20.26
C GLY A 367 15.65 -7.55 -19.48
N LEU A 368 16.91 -7.71 -19.06
CA LEU A 368 17.67 -6.74 -18.29
C LEU A 368 18.77 -6.08 -19.15
N PRO A 369 18.75 -4.75 -19.32
CA PRO A 369 19.81 -4.02 -20.01
C PRO A 369 21.21 -4.29 -19.45
N LYS A 370 22.16 -4.64 -20.33
CA LYS A 370 23.56 -4.92 -19.98
C LYS A 370 24.19 -3.85 -19.07
N LYS A 371 23.99 -2.57 -19.37
CA LYS A 371 24.55 -1.46 -18.56
C LYS A 371 23.98 -1.41 -17.15
N MET A 372 22.68 -1.67 -17.00
CA MET A 372 22.04 -1.69 -15.69
C MET A 372 22.49 -2.93 -14.90
N ALA A 373 22.54 -4.09 -15.55
CA ALA A 373 23.03 -5.32 -14.94
C ALA A 373 24.49 -5.16 -14.45
N LEU A 374 25.36 -4.54 -15.24
CA LEU A 374 26.75 -4.27 -14.88
C LEU A 374 26.89 -3.44 -13.60
N GLU A 375 26.02 -2.43 -13.42
CA GLU A 375 26.03 -1.59 -12.22
C GLU A 375 25.42 -2.30 -11.00
N LEU A 376 24.30 -3.01 -11.18
CA LEU A 376 23.62 -3.74 -10.12
C LEU A 376 24.48 -4.88 -9.54
N PHE A 377 25.14 -5.65 -10.41
CA PHE A 377 25.93 -6.82 -10.01
C PHE A 377 27.41 -6.53 -9.79
N LYS A 378 27.81 -5.25 -9.79
CA LYS A 378 29.22 -4.82 -9.74
C LYS A 378 30.08 -5.52 -8.67
N PRO A 379 29.65 -5.68 -7.40
CA PRO A 379 30.46 -6.39 -6.41
C PRO A 379 30.65 -7.88 -6.70
N PHE A 380 29.63 -8.55 -7.24
CA PHE A 380 29.68 -9.97 -7.60
C PHE A 380 30.67 -10.19 -8.76
N ILE A 381 30.68 -9.29 -9.74
CA ILE A 381 31.64 -9.29 -10.84
C ILE A 381 33.06 -9.13 -10.31
N PHE A 382 33.29 -8.20 -9.36
CA PHE A 382 34.62 -8.02 -8.75
C PHE A 382 35.10 -9.30 -8.05
N SER A 383 34.23 -9.95 -7.29
CA SER A 383 34.54 -11.21 -6.62
C SER A 383 34.92 -12.31 -7.61
N LYS A 384 34.14 -12.48 -8.68
CA LYS A 384 34.39 -13.50 -9.72
C LYS A 384 35.65 -13.22 -10.54
N LEU A 385 35.93 -11.96 -10.88
CA LEU A 385 37.17 -11.56 -11.56
C LEU A 385 38.42 -11.88 -10.74
N GLN A 386 38.35 -11.69 -9.42
CA GLN A 386 39.44 -12.06 -8.51
C GLN A 386 39.58 -13.58 -8.39
N LEU A 387 38.46 -14.30 -8.24
CA LEU A 387 38.45 -15.75 -8.11
C LEU A 387 39.05 -16.45 -9.34
N ARG A 388 38.79 -15.93 -10.55
CA ARG A 388 39.38 -16.43 -11.81
C ARG A 388 40.82 -15.96 -12.06
N GLY A 389 41.39 -15.11 -11.19
CA GLY A 389 42.75 -14.57 -11.36
C GLY A 389 42.89 -13.52 -12.46
N LEU A 390 41.80 -13.06 -13.08
CA LEU A 390 41.81 -12.00 -14.10
C LEU A 390 42.13 -10.62 -13.51
N ALA A 391 41.85 -10.44 -12.22
CA ALA A 391 42.23 -9.24 -11.47
C ALA A 391 42.88 -9.61 -10.14
N THR A 392 44.07 -9.09 -9.87
CA THR A 392 44.77 -9.33 -8.59
C THR A 392 44.20 -8.51 -7.44
N THR A 393 43.63 -7.33 -7.71
CA THR A 393 43.07 -6.43 -6.69
C THR A 393 41.70 -5.90 -7.10
N ILE A 394 40.87 -5.50 -6.12
CA ILE A 394 39.56 -4.87 -6.37
C ILE A 394 39.71 -3.61 -7.24
N LYS A 395 40.80 -2.84 -7.07
CA LYS A 395 41.08 -1.66 -7.91
C LYS A 395 41.35 -2.04 -9.37
N ALA A 396 42.06 -3.15 -9.60
CA ALA A 396 42.27 -3.66 -10.96
C ALA A 396 40.94 -4.15 -11.56
N ALA A 397 40.13 -4.90 -10.80
CA ALA A 397 38.80 -5.35 -11.22
C ALA A 397 37.89 -4.16 -11.57
N LYS A 398 37.88 -3.12 -10.75
CA LYS A 398 37.13 -1.87 -11.02
C LYS A 398 37.55 -1.23 -12.34
N LYS A 399 38.85 -1.13 -12.63
CA LYS A 399 39.35 -0.59 -13.91
C LYS A 399 38.94 -1.45 -15.11
N LEU A 400 38.92 -2.78 -14.98
CA LEU A 400 38.47 -3.68 -16.04
C LEU A 400 36.98 -3.50 -16.33
N VAL A 401 36.15 -3.45 -15.29
CA VAL A 401 34.70 -3.21 -15.40
C VAL A 401 34.39 -1.84 -15.99
N GLU A 402 35.11 -0.79 -15.59
CA GLU A 402 34.95 0.56 -16.17
C GLU A 402 35.34 0.62 -17.65
N ARG A 403 36.27 -0.23 -18.10
CA ARG A 403 36.65 -0.35 -19.52
C ARG A 403 35.68 -1.20 -20.33
N GLY A 404 34.86 -2.04 -19.68
CA GLY A 404 33.90 -2.92 -20.34
C GLY A 404 34.55 -3.96 -21.26
N THR A 405 35.62 -4.62 -20.79
CA THR A 405 36.31 -5.67 -21.58
C THR A 405 35.40 -6.88 -21.81
N SER A 406 35.70 -7.69 -22.83
CA SER A 406 34.88 -8.84 -23.21
C SER A 406 34.70 -9.84 -22.08
N GLU A 407 35.75 -10.09 -21.28
CA GLU A 407 35.70 -11.07 -20.19
C GLU A 407 34.70 -10.69 -19.10
N VAL A 408 34.43 -9.38 -18.94
CA VAL A 408 33.45 -8.88 -17.97
C VAL A 408 32.04 -9.29 -18.37
N TRP A 409 31.72 -9.33 -19.66
CA TRP A 409 30.40 -9.72 -20.15
C TRP A 409 30.14 -11.22 -19.95
N ASP A 410 31.16 -12.06 -20.19
CA ASP A 410 31.07 -13.50 -19.96
C ASP A 410 30.86 -13.81 -18.46
N ILE A 411 31.57 -13.10 -17.58
CA ILE A 411 31.40 -13.23 -16.13
C ILE A 411 30.04 -12.69 -15.68
N LEU A 412 29.58 -11.61 -16.29
CA LEU A 412 28.27 -11.04 -15.97
C LEU A 412 27.16 -12.06 -16.30
N GLU A 413 27.23 -12.74 -17.44
CA GLU A 413 26.28 -13.79 -17.79
C GLU A 413 26.31 -14.97 -16.82
N GLU A 414 27.49 -15.36 -16.34
CA GLU A 414 27.62 -16.39 -15.29
C GLU A 414 26.99 -15.95 -13.96
N VAL A 415 27.24 -14.71 -13.53
CA VAL A 415 26.73 -14.17 -12.25
C VAL A 415 25.22 -14.04 -12.24
N ILE A 416 24.64 -13.71 -13.39
CA ILE A 416 23.20 -13.48 -13.58
C ILE A 416 22.43 -14.80 -13.66
N ARG A 417 23.08 -15.88 -14.10
CA ARG A 417 22.47 -17.20 -14.19
C ARG A 417 22.00 -17.66 -12.82
N GLU A 418 20.74 -18.08 -12.74
CA GLU A 418 20.06 -18.49 -11.50
C GLU A 418 20.00 -17.43 -10.39
N HIS A 419 20.29 -16.15 -10.69
CA HIS A 419 20.15 -15.04 -9.74
C HIS A 419 18.87 -14.24 -10.05
N PRO A 420 17.74 -14.48 -9.35
CA PRO A 420 16.49 -13.78 -9.64
C PRO A 420 16.58 -12.30 -9.32
N VAL A 421 15.87 -11.47 -10.07
CA VAL A 421 15.67 -10.03 -9.79
C VAL A 421 14.20 -9.74 -9.55
N MET A 422 13.91 -8.80 -8.64
CA MET A 422 12.55 -8.37 -8.36
C MET A 422 12.19 -7.17 -9.21
N LEU A 423 11.09 -7.26 -9.95
CA LEU A 423 10.47 -6.12 -10.66
C LEU A 423 9.31 -5.58 -9.83
N ASN A 424 9.23 -4.26 -9.75
CA ASN A 424 8.16 -3.55 -9.05
C ASN A 424 7.64 -2.36 -9.87
N ARG A 425 6.31 -2.23 -9.96
CA ARG A 425 5.65 -1.05 -10.54
C ARG A 425 4.94 -0.25 -9.46
N ALA A 426 5.15 1.07 -9.48
CA ALA A 426 4.42 1.99 -8.63
C ALA A 426 3.15 2.48 -9.37
N PRO A 427 1.98 2.54 -8.70
CA PRO A 427 1.70 2.16 -7.31
C PRO A 427 1.51 0.63 -7.11
N THR A 428 2.09 0.08 -6.04
CA THR A 428 1.91 -1.32 -5.64
C THR A 428 0.61 -1.48 -4.85
N LEU A 429 -0.43 -2.04 -5.49
CA LEU A 429 -1.77 -2.19 -4.88
C LEU A 429 -1.95 -3.52 -4.13
N HIS A 430 -1.31 -4.58 -4.62
CA HIS A 430 -1.39 -5.94 -4.09
C HIS A 430 -0.02 -6.63 -4.26
N ARG A 431 0.17 -7.81 -3.64
CA ARG A 431 1.47 -8.50 -3.66
C ARG A 431 2.01 -8.81 -5.06
N LEU A 432 1.14 -9.07 -6.04
CA LEU A 432 1.53 -9.32 -7.44
C LEU A 432 2.16 -8.10 -8.14
N GLY A 433 2.14 -6.92 -7.52
CA GLY A 433 2.85 -5.74 -8.03
C GLY A 433 4.37 -5.82 -7.81
N ILE A 434 4.85 -6.85 -7.11
CA ILE A 434 6.26 -7.22 -7.00
C ILE A 434 6.39 -8.70 -7.34
N GLN A 435 7.16 -9.02 -8.38
CA GLN A 435 7.44 -10.40 -8.77
C GLN A 435 8.92 -10.58 -9.08
N ALA A 436 9.41 -11.80 -8.90
CA ALA A 436 10.76 -12.20 -9.24
C ALA A 436 10.81 -12.84 -10.64
N PHE A 437 11.88 -12.52 -11.36
CA PHE A 437 12.16 -13.04 -12.69
C PHE A 437 13.64 -13.39 -12.81
N GLU A 438 13.96 -14.32 -13.69
CA GLU A 438 15.32 -14.58 -14.11
C GLU A 438 15.75 -13.56 -15.19
N PRO A 439 16.80 -12.77 -14.94
CA PRO A 439 17.27 -11.77 -15.88
C PRO A 439 17.95 -12.40 -17.10
N VAL A 440 17.51 -11.99 -18.29
CA VAL A 440 18.15 -12.28 -19.58
C VAL A 440 18.83 -11.00 -20.06
N LEU A 441 20.13 -11.08 -20.39
CA LEU A 441 20.88 -9.90 -20.85
C LEU A 441 20.38 -9.45 -22.23
N ILE A 442 19.98 -8.18 -22.31
CA ILE A 442 19.54 -7.55 -23.56
C ILE A 442 20.36 -6.31 -23.89
N GLU A 443 20.42 -5.99 -25.18
CA GLU A 443 20.94 -4.72 -25.66
C GLU A 443 19.92 -3.58 -25.45
N GLY A 444 20.43 -2.36 -25.37
CA GLY A 444 19.61 -1.16 -25.14
C GLY A 444 19.53 -0.74 -23.67
N LYS A 445 18.47 0.01 -23.33
CA LYS A 445 18.27 0.61 -22.01
C LYS A 445 16.91 0.30 -21.38
N ALA A 446 15.97 -0.24 -22.14
CA ALA A 446 14.61 -0.53 -21.67
C ALA A 446 14.53 -1.96 -21.12
N ILE A 447 13.72 -2.18 -20.09
CA ILE A 447 13.47 -3.50 -19.52
C ILE A 447 12.43 -4.21 -20.38
N GLN A 448 12.67 -5.46 -20.77
CA GLN A 448 11.64 -6.25 -21.45
C GLN A 448 10.82 -7.02 -20.42
N LEU A 449 9.50 -6.90 -20.51
CA LEU A 449 8.55 -7.59 -19.66
C LEU A 449 7.72 -8.58 -20.48
N HIS A 450 7.40 -9.72 -19.86
CA HIS A 450 6.53 -10.73 -20.45
C HIS A 450 5.08 -10.21 -20.55
N PRO A 451 4.37 -10.38 -21.69
CA PRO A 451 3.01 -9.84 -21.87
C PRO A 451 1.98 -10.34 -20.86
N LEU A 452 2.04 -11.62 -20.46
CA LEU A 452 1.04 -12.22 -19.55
C LEU A 452 1.09 -11.65 -18.12
N VAL A 453 2.19 -11.03 -17.70
CA VAL A 453 2.28 -10.43 -16.36
C VAL A 453 1.86 -8.96 -16.33
N CYS A 454 1.61 -8.34 -17.49
CA CYS A 454 1.15 -6.94 -17.58
C CYS A 454 -0.18 -6.72 -16.85
N SER A 455 -1.08 -7.71 -16.86
CA SER A 455 -2.34 -7.68 -16.11
C SER A 455 -2.10 -7.55 -14.60
N ALA A 456 -1.17 -8.34 -14.06
CA ALA A 456 -0.80 -8.33 -12.65
C ALA A 456 -0.14 -7.01 -12.25
N PHE A 457 0.80 -6.49 -13.04
CA PHE A 457 1.41 -5.18 -12.75
C PHE A 457 0.48 -3.99 -13.04
N ASN A 458 -0.67 -4.23 -13.68
CA ASN A 458 -1.53 -3.22 -14.28
C ASN A 458 -0.73 -2.24 -15.17
N ALA A 459 0.22 -2.80 -15.94
CA ALA A 459 1.23 -2.06 -16.69
C ALA A 459 0.89 -2.04 -18.19
N ASP A 460 1.16 -0.90 -18.82
CA ASP A 460 1.13 -0.71 -20.26
C ASP A 460 2.51 -0.29 -20.79
N PHE A 461 2.63 -0.18 -22.11
CA PHE A 461 3.90 0.10 -22.78
C PHE A 461 3.92 1.53 -23.39
N ASP A 462 3.27 2.49 -22.74
CA ASP A 462 3.14 3.88 -23.20
C ASP A 462 4.21 4.84 -22.62
N GLY A 463 5.12 4.32 -21.81
CA GLY A 463 6.15 5.10 -21.11
C GLY A 463 6.34 4.73 -19.63
N ASP A 464 5.53 3.78 -19.15
CA ASP A 464 5.64 3.18 -17.83
C ASP A 464 7.08 2.74 -17.47
N GLN A 465 7.39 2.87 -16.19
CA GLN A 465 8.71 2.53 -15.65
C GLN A 465 8.59 1.54 -14.51
N MET A 466 9.49 0.55 -14.49
CA MET A 466 9.61 -0.42 -13.40
C MET A 466 10.94 -0.27 -12.68
N ALA A 467 10.89 -0.48 -11.37
CA ALA A 467 12.07 -0.59 -10.54
C ALA A 467 12.55 -2.06 -10.50
N VAL A 468 13.86 -2.25 -10.52
CA VAL A 468 14.53 -3.55 -10.36
C VAL A 468 15.27 -3.54 -9.03
N HIS A 469 15.17 -4.64 -8.28
CA HIS A 469 15.92 -4.86 -7.04
C HIS A 469 16.63 -6.22 -7.09
N VAL A 470 17.87 -6.26 -6.59
CA VAL A 470 18.67 -7.50 -6.55
C VAL A 470 18.64 -8.09 -5.12
N PRO A 471 18.11 -9.31 -4.92
CA PRO A 471 18.23 -10.02 -3.65
C PRO A 471 19.70 -10.42 -3.44
N LEU A 472 20.28 -10.05 -2.30
CA LEU A 472 21.72 -10.23 -2.04
C LEU A 472 22.03 -11.49 -1.23
N SER A 473 21.29 -11.75 -0.15
CA SER A 473 21.52 -12.94 0.67
C SER A 473 20.99 -14.20 -0.01
N VAL A 474 21.51 -15.36 0.38
CA VAL A 474 21.09 -16.65 -0.17
C VAL A 474 19.63 -16.94 0.18
N GLU A 475 19.21 -16.58 1.40
CA GLU A 475 17.83 -16.71 1.86
C GLU A 475 16.89 -15.85 1.02
N ALA A 476 17.25 -14.60 0.73
CA ALA A 476 16.43 -13.70 -0.09
C ALA A 476 16.34 -14.17 -1.55
N GLN A 477 17.41 -14.76 -2.09
CA GLN A 477 17.40 -15.35 -3.43
C GLN A 477 16.49 -16.59 -3.49
N LEU A 478 16.56 -17.46 -2.48
CA LEU A 478 15.68 -18.62 -2.35
C LEU A 478 14.23 -18.21 -2.14
N GLU A 479 13.95 -17.22 -1.29
CA GLU A 479 12.62 -16.65 -1.08
C GLU A 479 12.04 -16.08 -2.38
N ALA A 480 12.83 -15.29 -3.10
CA ALA A 480 12.42 -14.74 -4.40
C ALA A 480 12.09 -15.85 -5.41
N ARG A 481 12.89 -16.92 -5.44
CA ARG A 481 12.70 -18.06 -6.36
C ARG A 481 11.50 -18.95 -5.97
N THR A 482 11.30 -19.19 -4.68
CA THR A 482 10.28 -20.13 -4.19
C THR A 482 8.91 -19.48 -3.99
N LEU A 483 8.84 -18.20 -3.61
CA LEU A 483 7.59 -17.52 -3.32
C LEU A 483 7.23 -16.48 -4.39
N MET A 484 8.21 -15.65 -4.79
CA MET A 484 7.93 -14.47 -5.61
C MET A 484 8.04 -14.68 -7.11
N MET A 485 8.54 -15.84 -7.56
CA MET A 485 8.71 -16.13 -8.99
C MET A 485 7.35 -16.00 -9.71
N SER A 486 7.36 -15.41 -10.90
CA SER A 486 6.13 -15.20 -11.68
C SER A 486 5.36 -16.50 -11.96
N THR A 487 6.05 -17.63 -12.10
CA THR A 487 5.46 -18.96 -12.33
C THR A 487 4.67 -19.50 -11.15
N ASN A 488 4.92 -19.00 -9.94
CA ASN A 488 4.19 -19.44 -8.75
C ASN A 488 2.92 -18.60 -8.53
N ASN A 489 2.85 -17.44 -9.18
CA ASN A 489 1.82 -16.43 -9.00
C ASN A 489 0.86 -16.40 -10.20
N ILE A 490 0.20 -17.55 -10.44
CA ILE A 490 -0.71 -17.77 -11.57
C ILE A 490 -2.13 -17.33 -11.25
N LEU A 491 -2.57 -17.53 -10.01
CA LEU A 491 -3.90 -17.15 -9.54
C LEU A 491 -3.86 -15.83 -8.78
N SER A 492 -4.97 -15.10 -8.86
CA SER A 492 -5.22 -13.92 -8.05
C SER A 492 -5.49 -14.32 -6.60
N PRO A 493 -4.78 -13.74 -5.61
CA PRO A 493 -5.03 -14.01 -4.20
C PRO A 493 -6.44 -13.61 -3.71
N ALA A 494 -7.11 -12.71 -4.42
CA ALA A 494 -8.42 -12.18 -4.00
C ALA A 494 -9.59 -13.13 -4.29
N ASN A 495 -9.52 -13.88 -5.39
CA ASN A 495 -10.65 -14.69 -5.87
C ASN A 495 -10.25 -16.09 -6.39
N GLY A 496 -8.95 -16.39 -6.52
CA GLY A 496 -8.46 -17.68 -6.98
C GLY A 496 -8.65 -17.95 -8.48
N GLU A 497 -8.99 -16.94 -9.27
CA GLU A 497 -9.03 -17.02 -10.73
C GLU A 497 -7.63 -16.78 -11.33
N PRO A 498 -7.31 -17.35 -12.49
CA PRO A 498 -6.04 -17.08 -13.17
C PRO A 498 -5.86 -15.60 -13.54
N ILE A 499 -4.73 -15.01 -13.17
CA ILE A 499 -4.37 -13.62 -13.54
C ILE A 499 -3.56 -13.55 -14.85
N ILE A 500 -2.90 -14.64 -15.21
CA ILE A 500 -2.05 -14.75 -16.42
C ILE A 500 -2.85 -15.01 -17.70
N VAL A 501 -4.14 -14.66 -17.71
CA VAL A 501 -5.01 -14.85 -18.88
C VAL A 501 -4.51 -13.97 -20.02
N PRO A 502 -4.31 -14.53 -21.23
CA PRO A 502 -3.94 -13.76 -22.40
C PRO A 502 -4.84 -12.55 -22.63
N SER A 503 -4.23 -11.46 -23.05
CA SER A 503 -4.92 -10.17 -23.26
C SER A 503 -4.92 -9.77 -24.73
N GLN A 504 -5.97 -9.06 -25.15
CA GLN A 504 -6.06 -8.34 -26.42
C GLN A 504 -5.69 -9.23 -27.63
N ASP A 505 -4.58 -8.93 -28.29
CA ASP A 505 -4.16 -9.50 -29.58
C ASP A 505 -4.07 -11.04 -29.55
N VAL A 506 -3.58 -11.61 -28.45
CA VAL A 506 -3.46 -13.07 -28.29
C VAL A 506 -4.84 -13.72 -28.33
N VAL A 507 -5.81 -13.13 -27.62
CA VAL A 507 -7.20 -13.60 -27.61
C VAL A 507 -7.81 -13.48 -28.99
N LEU A 508 -7.59 -12.35 -29.68
CA LEU A 508 -8.12 -12.13 -31.03
C LEU A 508 -7.57 -13.16 -32.03
N GLY A 509 -6.28 -13.49 -31.96
CA GLY A 509 -5.65 -14.51 -32.80
C GLY A 509 -6.21 -15.91 -32.56
N LEU A 510 -6.38 -16.30 -31.29
CA LEU A 510 -6.97 -17.59 -30.92
C LEU A 510 -8.45 -17.67 -31.30
N TYR A 511 -9.20 -16.59 -31.12
CA TYR A 511 -10.61 -16.50 -31.50
C TYR A 511 -10.77 -16.59 -33.03
N PHE A 512 -9.99 -15.84 -33.81
CA PHE A 512 -9.99 -15.95 -35.28
C PHE A 512 -9.63 -17.36 -35.75
N MET A 513 -8.69 -18.01 -35.08
CA MET A 513 -8.26 -19.37 -35.38
C MET A 513 -9.36 -20.41 -35.14
N THR A 514 -10.13 -20.25 -34.06
CA THR A 514 -11.08 -21.27 -33.58
C THR A 514 -12.51 -21.04 -34.04
N ARG A 515 -12.79 -19.94 -34.75
CA ARG A 515 -14.08 -19.74 -35.43
C ARG A 515 -14.26 -20.73 -36.57
N GLU A 516 -15.53 -20.97 -36.89
CA GLU A 516 -15.94 -21.69 -38.08
C GLU A 516 -16.49 -20.73 -39.13
N ARG A 517 -16.35 -21.10 -40.40
CA ARG A 517 -16.85 -20.34 -41.55
C ARG A 517 -17.63 -21.28 -42.46
N VAL A 518 -18.82 -20.85 -42.86
CA VAL A 518 -19.65 -21.61 -43.80
C VAL A 518 -19.01 -21.53 -45.18
N ASN A 519 -18.96 -22.67 -45.90
CA ASN A 519 -18.46 -22.78 -47.27
C ASN A 519 -16.98 -22.37 -47.44
N ALA A 520 -16.15 -22.68 -46.45
CA ALA A 520 -14.70 -22.46 -46.52
C ALA A 520 -14.00 -23.59 -47.31
N LYS A 521 -12.82 -23.31 -47.88
CA LYS A 521 -12.09 -24.32 -48.66
C LYS A 521 -11.74 -25.52 -47.79
N GLY A 522 -12.04 -26.73 -48.26
CA GLY A 522 -11.78 -27.97 -47.52
C GLY A 522 -12.91 -28.41 -46.59
N GLU A 523 -14.08 -27.78 -46.64
CA GLU A 523 -15.24 -28.18 -45.84
C GLU A 523 -15.71 -29.62 -46.14
N GLY A 524 -15.89 -30.41 -45.08
CA GLY A 524 -16.30 -31.82 -45.12
C GLY A 524 -15.18 -32.81 -45.41
N MET A 525 -13.91 -32.37 -45.48
CA MET A 525 -12.77 -33.27 -45.55
C MET A 525 -12.57 -34.04 -44.24
N VAL A 526 -11.98 -35.23 -44.35
CA VAL A 526 -11.66 -36.11 -43.22
C VAL A 526 -10.16 -36.30 -43.15
N PHE A 527 -9.57 -36.07 -41.98
CA PHE A 527 -8.13 -36.17 -41.74
C PHE A 527 -7.79 -37.27 -40.74
N GLY A 528 -6.70 -38.00 -41.00
CA GLY A 528 -6.21 -39.09 -40.17
C GLY A 528 -5.43 -38.65 -38.93
N SER A 529 -4.94 -37.40 -38.90
CA SER A 529 -4.29 -36.77 -37.74
C SER A 529 -4.30 -35.23 -37.82
N PRO A 530 -4.05 -34.51 -36.70
CA PRO A 530 -3.81 -33.06 -36.72
C PRO A 530 -2.68 -32.62 -37.66
N ASP A 531 -1.61 -33.42 -37.78
CA ASP A 531 -0.49 -33.11 -38.68
C ASP A 531 -0.90 -33.08 -40.16
N GLU A 532 -1.84 -33.94 -40.55
CA GLU A 532 -2.40 -33.94 -41.90
C GLU A 532 -3.24 -32.69 -42.15
N ALA A 533 -4.05 -32.27 -41.16
CA ALA A 533 -4.79 -31.02 -41.21
C ALA A 533 -3.84 -29.80 -41.29
N ARG A 534 -2.72 -29.82 -40.57
CA ARG A 534 -1.66 -28.80 -40.69
C ARG A 534 -1.09 -28.74 -42.10
N ARG A 535 -0.74 -29.90 -42.67
CA ARG A 535 -0.21 -29.97 -44.04
C ARG A 535 -1.21 -29.39 -45.04
N ALA A 536 -2.48 -29.76 -44.93
CA ALA A 536 -3.52 -29.25 -45.81
C ALA A 536 -3.65 -27.72 -45.73
N TYR A 537 -3.63 -27.16 -44.52
CA TYR A 537 -3.63 -25.70 -44.31
C TYR A 537 -2.38 -25.02 -44.89
N GLU A 538 -1.19 -25.54 -44.61
CA GLU A 538 0.08 -24.94 -45.07
C GLU A 538 0.23 -25.00 -46.60
N THR A 539 -0.32 -26.02 -47.25
CA THR A 539 -0.37 -26.09 -48.73
C THR A 539 -1.46 -25.21 -49.35
N GLY A 540 -2.33 -24.59 -48.55
CA GLY A 540 -3.47 -23.80 -49.02
C GLY A 540 -4.61 -24.64 -49.60
N ALA A 541 -4.63 -25.95 -49.34
CA ALA A 541 -5.68 -26.87 -49.78
C ALA A 541 -6.97 -26.73 -48.95
N ALA A 542 -6.85 -26.24 -47.70
CA ALA A 542 -7.97 -25.98 -46.83
C ALA A 542 -7.78 -24.70 -45.99
N ASP A 543 -8.89 -24.04 -45.67
CA ASP A 543 -8.91 -22.83 -44.85
C ASP A 543 -8.98 -23.18 -43.36
N LEU A 544 -8.42 -22.32 -42.52
CA LEU A 544 -8.32 -22.52 -41.07
C LEU A 544 -9.69 -22.76 -40.39
N GLN A 545 -10.74 -22.10 -40.88
CA GLN A 545 -12.08 -22.13 -40.29
C GLN A 545 -13.01 -23.17 -40.95
N ALA A 546 -12.49 -24.01 -41.85
CA ALA A 546 -13.28 -25.04 -42.51
C ALA A 546 -13.72 -26.13 -41.52
N ARG A 547 -15.00 -26.53 -41.60
CA ARG A 547 -15.58 -27.63 -40.83
C ARG A 547 -15.10 -28.97 -41.38
N VAL A 548 -14.43 -29.76 -40.55
CA VAL A 548 -13.73 -30.99 -40.94
C VAL A 548 -13.86 -32.06 -39.86
N LYS A 549 -13.69 -33.33 -40.25
CA LYS A 549 -13.61 -34.45 -39.31
C LYS A 549 -12.15 -34.82 -39.11
N VAL A 550 -11.68 -34.79 -37.87
CA VAL A 550 -10.29 -35.15 -37.56
C VAL A 550 -10.30 -36.30 -36.56
N ARG A 551 -9.48 -37.32 -36.83
CA ARG A 551 -9.20 -38.37 -35.84
C ARG A 551 -8.21 -37.83 -34.80
N MET A 552 -8.66 -37.76 -33.55
CA MET A 552 -7.93 -37.16 -32.44
C MET A 552 -7.65 -38.22 -31.38
N THR A 553 -6.47 -38.19 -30.77
CA THR A 553 -6.15 -39.02 -29.60
C THR A 553 -6.14 -38.13 -28.37
N GLN A 554 -7.11 -38.33 -27.49
CA GLN A 554 -7.27 -37.61 -26.24
C GLN A 554 -6.75 -38.47 -25.09
N TYR A 555 -6.34 -37.83 -24.00
CA TYR A 555 -5.92 -38.54 -22.78
C TYR A 555 -6.90 -38.17 -21.67
N VAL A 556 -7.68 -39.14 -21.22
CA VAL A 556 -8.63 -38.97 -20.12
C VAL A 556 -7.93 -39.35 -18.83
N LEU A 557 -8.09 -38.52 -17.80
CA LEU A 557 -7.62 -38.84 -16.45
C LEU A 557 -8.63 -39.80 -15.79
N THR A 558 -8.16 -40.96 -15.36
CA THR A 558 -8.92 -41.87 -14.48
C THR A 558 -8.87 -41.39 -13.03
N GLU A 559 -9.76 -41.89 -12.17
CA GLU A 559 -9.81 -41.52 -10.74
C GLU A 559 -8.49 -41.83 -10.01
N ASP A 560 -7.70 -42.79 -10.50
CA ASP A 560 -6.37 -43.15 -9.99
C ASP A 560 -5.23 -42.24 -10.53
N GLY A 561 -5.54 -41.26 -11.38
CA GLY A 561 -4.58 -40.33 -11.97
C GLY A 561 -3.82 -40.86 -13.18
N GLU A 562 -4.14 -42.06 -13.68
CA GLU A 562 -3.56 -42.60 -14.91
C GLU A 562 -4.20 -41.99 -16.17
N LYS A 563 -3.37 -41.76 -17.20
CA LYS A 563 -3.75 -41.09 -18.45
C LYS A 563 -4.03 -42.12 -19.54
N GLU A 564 -5.28 -42.48 -19.75
CA GLU A 564 -5.66 -43.45 -20.79
C GLU A 564 -5.86 -42.77 -22.15
N PRO A 565 -5.26 -43.30 -23.25
CA PRO A 565 -5.47 -42.77 -24.58
C PRO A 565 -6.84 -43.24 -25.14
N SER A 566 -7.71 -42.29 -25.46
CA SER A 566 -8.97 -42.51 -26.17
C SER A 566 -8.89 -41.86 -27.55
N THR A 567 -9.09 -42.65 -28.61
CA THR A 567 -9.10 -42.15 -29.99
C THR A 567 -10.52 -42.09 -30.52
N SER A 568 -10.94 -40.91 -30.97
CA SER A 568 -12.25 -40.70 -31.58
C SER A 568 -12.16 -39.78 -32.80
N VAL A 569 -13.14 -39.89 -33.70
CA VAL A 569 -13.30 -38.94 -34.81
C VAL A 569 -14.23 -37.84 -34.35
N VAL A 570 -13.74 -36.61 -34.33
CA VAL A 570 -14.46 -35.45 -33.79
C VAL A 570 -14.76 -34.46 -34.92
N ASP A 571 -15.98 -33.92 -34.91
CA ASP A 571 -16.37 -32.79 -35.75
C ASP A 571 -15.75 -31.49 -35.20
N THR A 572 -14.89 -30.85 -35.98
CA THR A 572 -14.14 -29.67 -35.54
C THR A 572 -13.75 -28.76 -36.71
N THR A 573 -12.92 -27.75 -36.46
CA THR A 573 -12.30 -26.94 -37.51
C THR A 573 -10.81 -27.22 -37.59
N ILE A 574 -10.18 -26.91 -38.73
CA ILE A 574 -8.73 -27.07 -38.88
C ILE A 574 -7.97 -26.26 -37.82
N GLY A 575 -8.40 -25.04 -37.53
CA GLY A 575 -7.79 -24.20 -36.51
C GLY A 575 -7.92 -24.79 -35.10
N ARG A 576 -9.07 -25.36 -34.73
CA ARG A 576 -9.22 -26.06 -33.44
C ARG A 576 -8.38 -27.33 -33.38
N ALA A 577 -8.28 -28.08 -34.47
CA ALA A 577 -7.41 -29.25 -34.56
C ALA A 577 -5.93 -28.89 -34.38
N LEU A 578 -5.47 -27.79 -34.97
CA LEU A 578 -4.12 -27.27 -34.77
C LEU A 578 -3.88 -26.78 -33.34
N LEU A 579 -4.90 -26.19 -32.70
CA LEU A 579 -4.81 -25.77 -31.31
C LEU A 579 -4.74 -26.97 -30.35
N SER A 580 -5.23 -28.15 -30.75
CA SER A 580 -5.11 -29.34 -29.91
C SER A 580 -3.67 -29.79 -29.65
N GLU A 581 -2.72 -29.45 -30.53
CA GLU A 581 -1.32 -29.84 -30.40
C GLU A 581 -0.65 -29.20 -29.17
N ILE A 582 -1.15 -28.03 -28.73
CA ILE A 582 -0.64 -27.35 -27.53
C ILE A 582 -1.31 -27.83 -26.25
N LEU A 583 -2.42 -28.57 -26.34
CA LEU A 583 -3.19 -29.00 -25.18
C LEU A 583 -2.38 -30.01 -24.35
N PRO A 584 -2.21 -29.79 -23.04
CA PRO A 584 -1.53 -30.76 -22.18
C PRO A 584 -2.34 -32.05 -22.05
N LYS A 585 -1.64 -33.18 -21.94
CA LYS A 585 -2.26 -34.51 -21.79
C LYS A 585 -3.04 -34.59 -20.47
N GLY A 586 -4.35 -34.79 -20.56
CA GLY A 586 -5.26 -34.87 -19.40
C GLY A 586 -6.46 -33.94 -19.48
N LEU A 587 -6.45 -32.96 -20.41
CA LEU A 587 -7.61 -32.11 -20.68
C LEU A 587 -8.46 -32.67 -21.83
N SER A 588 -9.78 -32.54 -21.68
CA SER A 588 -10.72 -32.84 -22.76
C SER A 588 -10.60 -31.81 -23.87
N PHE A 589 -10.62 -32.29 -25.12
CA PHE A 589 -10.63 -31.43 -26.31
C PHE A 589 -11.92 -30.62 -26.43
N GLU A 590 -13.02 -31.06 -25.80
CA GLU A 590 -14.30 -30.34 -25.82
C GLU A 590 -14.17 -28.91 -25.30
N LEU A 591 -13.28 -28.69 -24.33
CA LEU A 591 -12.98 -27.37 -23.80
C LEU A 591 -12.50 -26.39 -24.88
N MET A 592 -11.74 -26.90 -25.87
CA MET A 592 -11.22 -26.15 -27.02
C MET A 592 -12.13 -26.19 -28.24
N ASN A 593 -13.13 -27.08 -28.30
CA ASN A 593 -13.98 -27.25 -29.48
C ASN A 593 -15.12 -26.20 -29.56
N GLN A 594 -14.77 -24.94 -29.31
CA GLN A 594 -15.67 -23.79 -29.33
C GLN A 594 -14.90 -22.54 -29.80
N ALA A 595 -15.61 -21.44 -30.02
CA ALA A 595 -14.95 -20.16 -30.30
C ALA A 595 -14.22 -19.66 -29.04
N MET A 596 -12.89 -19.56 -29.12
CA MET A 596 -12.03 -19.26 -27.97
C MET A 596 -11.97 -17.76 -27.69
N GLY A 597 -13.01 -17.24 -27.03
CA GLY A 597 -13.01 -15.89 -26.45
C GLY A 597 -12.22 -15.81 -25.14
N LYS A 598 -12.09 -14.59 -24.59
CA LYS A 598 -11.31 -14.32 -23.36
C LYS A 598 -11.78 -15.16 -22.16
N LYS A 599 -13.09 -15.29 -21.97
CA LYS A 599 -13.68 -16.05 -20.84
C LYS A 599 -13.37 -17.54 -20.95
N GLN A 600 -13.53 -18.09 -22.15
CA GLN A 600 -13.25 -19.50 -22.43
C GLN A 600 -11.77 -19.81 -22.22
N ILE A 601 -10.86 -18.96 -22.70
CA ILE A 601 -9.41 -19.11 -22.47
C ILE A 601 -9.10 -19.09 -20.96
N GLY A 602 -9.69 -18.15 -20.20
CA GLY A 602 -9.54 -18.10 -18.75
C GLY A 602 -10.00 -19.38 -18.07
N ASN A 603 -11.14 -19.94 -18.50
CA ASN A 603 -11.66 -21.20 -17.99
C ASN A 603 -10.71 -22.38 -18.29
N ILE A 604 -10.19 -22.50 -19.52
CA ILE A 604 -9.25 -23.59 -19.86
C ILE A 604 -7.99 -23.50 -19.01
N ILE A 605 -7.42 -22.30 -18.81
CA ILE A 605 -6.24 -22.15 -17.96
C ILE A 605 -6.57 -22.53 -16.51
N ASN A 606 -7.75 -22.18 -16.01
CA ASN A 606 -8.19 -22.56 -14.67
C ASN A 606 -8.34 -24.09 -14.54
N THR A 607 -9.02 -24.74 -15.49
CA THR A 607 -9.16 -26.21 -15.49
C THR A 607 -7.80 -26.90 -15.61
N CYS A 608 -6.88 -26.34 -16.41
CA CYS A 608 -5.51 -26.82 -16.51
C CYS A 608 -4.81 -26.74 -15.14
N TYR A 609 -4.90 -25.61 -14.44
CA TYR A 609 -4.28 -25.44 -13.13
C TYR A 609 -4.85 -26.38 -12.05
N ARG A 610 -6.15 -26.69 -12.12
CA ARG A 610 -6.81 -27.54 -11.11
C ARG A 610 -6.57 -29.03 -11.35
N ASN A 611 -6.58 -29.48 -12.60
CA ASN A 611 -6.46 -30.89 -12.95
C ASN A 611 -5.01 -31.34 -13.19
N LEU A 612 -4.13 -30.41 -13.56
CA LEU A 612 -2.73 -30.67 -13.88
C LEU A 612 -1.80 -29.89 -12.96
N GLU A 613 -0.50 -30.18 -13.05
CA GLU A 613 0.50 -29.47 -12.29
C GLU A 613 0.68 -28.02 -12.77
N VAL A 614 1.15 -27.16 -11.85
CA VAL A 614 1.49 -25.75 -12.10
C VAL A 614 2.42 -25.60 -13.31
N LYS A 615 3.40 -26.51 -13.45
CA LYS A 615 4.37 -26.51 -14.55
C LYS A 615 3.71 -26.64 -15.92
N ASP A 616 2.77 -27.57 -16.06
CA ASP A 616 2.07 -27.79 -17.33
C ASP A 616 1.21 -26.58 -17.68
N THR A 617 0.59 -25.94 -16.69
CA THR A 617 -0.19 -24.70 -16.86
C THR A 617 0.67 -23.55 -17.38
N VAL A 618 1.87 -23.36 -16.81
CA VAL A 618 2.81 -22.31 -17.26
C VAL A 618 3.24 -22.53 -18.70
N ILE A 619 3.65 -23.76 -19.04
CA ILE A 619 4.08 -24.11 -20.40
C ILE A 619 2.92 -23.89 -21.37
N PHE A 620 1.71 -24.32 -20.98
CA PHE A 620 0.51 -24.15 -21.79
C PHE A 620 0.18 -22.67 -22.03
N ALA A 621 0.28 -21.82 -21.00
CA ALA A 621 0.06 -20.38 -21.14
C ALA A 621 1.06 -19.70 -22.09
N ASP A 622 2.35 -20.07 -22.02
CA ASP A 622 3.38 -19.58 -22.96
C ASP A 622 3.06 -20.03 -24.40
N GLN A 623 2.66 -21.29 -24.62
CA GLN A 623 2.30 -21.81 -25.94
C GLN A 623 1.04 -21.15 -26.51
N LEU A 624 0.03 -20.88 -25.67
CA LEU A 624 -1.15 -20.10 -26.05
C LEU A 624 -0.77 -18.69 -26.50
N MET A 625 0.15 -18.04 -25.77
CA MET A 625 0.65 -16.72 -26.13
C MET A 625 1.36 -16.73 -27.49
N TYR A 626 2.32 -17.63 -27.69
CA TYR A 626 3.07 -17.72 -28.94
C TYR A 626 2.15 -18.04 -30.13
N THR A 627 1.21 -18.97 -29.95
CA THR A 627 0.25 -19.35 -31.00
C THR A 627 -0.70 -18.22 -31.32
N GLY A 628 -1.25 -17.54 -30.30
CA GLY A 628 -2.16 -16.42 -30.48
C GLY A 628 -1.50 -15.25 -31.21
N PHE A 629 -0.27 -14.85 -30.85
CA PHE A 629 0.45 -13.81 -31.60
C PHE A 629 0.70 -14.20 -33.05
N ARG A 630 1.19 -15.43 -33.30
CA ARG A 630 1.45 -15.93 -34.65
C ARG A 630 0.18 -15.90 -35.51
N MET A 631 -0.95 -16.33 -34.95
CA MET A 631 -2.23 -16.38 -35.67
C MET A 631 -2.85 -14.99 -35.82
N ALA A 632 -2.69 -14.09 -34.85
CA ALA A 632 -3.12 -12.70 -34.97
C ALA A 632 -2.42 -11.99 -36.13
N THR A 633 -1.09 -12.19 -36.28
CA THR A 633 -0.35 -11.64 -37.43
C THR A 633 -0.83 -12.23 -38.76
N LYS A 634 -1.07 -13.55 -38.82
CA LYS A 634 -1.58 -14.21 -40.05
C LYS A 634 -3.01 -13.80 -40.39
N ALA A 635 -3.84 -13.52 -39.40
CA ALA A 635 -5.23 -13.10 -39.59
C ALA A 635 -5.30 -11.73 -40.31
N GLY A 636 -4.27 -10.88 -40.15
CA GLY A 636 -4.22 -9.58 -40.83
C GLY A 636 -5.38 -8.65 -40.46
N VAL A 637 -5.96 -8.84 -39.26
CA VAL A 637 -7.09 -8.04 -38.79
C VAL A 637 -6.68 -6.57 -38.72
N SER A 638 -7.44 -5.73 -39.42
CA SER A 638 -7.24 -4.29 -39.48
C SER A 638 -8.56 -3.58 -39.22
N VAL A 639 -8.52 -2.31 -38.85
CA VAL A 639 -9.72 -1.50 -38.60
C VAL A 639 -9.77 -0.36 -39.60
N GLY A 640 -10.77 -0.38 -40.47
CA GLY A 640 -11.10 0.69 -41.39
C GLY A 640 -12.34 1.47 -40.98
N ILE A 641 -12.55 2.64 -41.58
CA ILE A 641 -13.76 3.45 -41.36
C ILE A 641 -15.03 2.73 -41.84
N ASN A 642 -14.92 1.88 -42.85
CA ASN A 642 -16.04 1.12 -43.40
C ASN A 642 -16.53 0.00 -42.48
N ASP A 643 -15.66 -0.48 -41.58
CA ASP A 643 -16.02 -1.53 -40.61
C ASP A 643 -17.04 -1.01 -39.58
N MET A 644 -17.11 0.31 -39.37
CA MET A 644 -18.03 0.96 -38.43
C MET A 644 -19.42 1.17 -39.04
N VAL A 645 -20.17 0.10 -39.33
CA VAL A 645 -21.44 0.17 -40.06
C VAL A 645 -22.54 0.92 -39.27
N VAL A 646 -23.00 2.05 -39.81
CA VAL A 646 -24.13 2.82 -39.26
C VAL A 646 -25.43 2.19 -39.74
N PRO A 647 -26.41 1.90 -38.86
CA PRO A 647 -27.68 1.35 -39.29
C PRO A 647 -28.50 2.39 -40.07
N GLU A 648 -28.97 2.01 -41.26
CA GLU A 648 -29.85 2.86 -42.10
C GLU A 648 -31.15 3.26 -41.39
N SER A 649 -31.69 2.38 -40.54
CA SER A 649 -32.89 2.64 -39.71
C SER A 649 -32.68 3.74 -38.67
N LYS A 650 -31.43 4.18 -38.42
CA LYS A 650 -31.12 5.25 -37.46
C LYS A 650 -31.92 6.52 -37.73
N THR A 651 -32.00 6.97 -38.98
CA THR A 651 -32.70 8.22 -39.31
C THR A 651 -34.19 8.14 -39.03
N GLU A 652 -34.80 6.97 -39.25
CA GLU A 652 -36.22 6.72 -38.97
C GLU A 652 -36.49 6.71 -37.46
N ILE A 653 -35.65 6.01 -36.69
CA ILE A 653 -35.79 5.92 -35.24
C ILE A 653 -35.61 7.31 -34.58
N LEU A 654 -34.67 8.11 -35.08
CA LEU A 654 -34.48 9.48 -34.59
C LEU A 654 -35.68 10.38 -34.92
N ALA A 655 -36.23 10.28 -36.12
CA ALA A 655 -37.41 11.06 -36.52
C ALA A 655 -38.65 10.72 -35.68
N ASP A 656 -38.86 9.43 -35.36
CA ASP A 656 -39.94 8.99 -34.46
C ASP A 656 -39.75 9.57 -33.04
N ALA A 657 -38.53 9.50 -32.50
CA ALA A 657 -38.22 10.06 -31.19
C ALA A 657 -38.42 11.58 -31.13
N GLU A 658 -37.99 12.31 -32.16
CA GLU A 658 -38.21 13.77 -32.25
C GLU A 658 -39.71 14.12 -32.32
N SER A 659 -40.51 13.32 -33.04
CA SER A 659 -41.97 13.48 -33.08
C SER A 659 -42.59 13.29 -31.69
N GLN A 660 -42.21 12.23 -30.97
CA GLN A 660 -42.69 11.98 -29.61
C GLN A 660 -42.29 13.10 -28.65
N VAL A 661 -41.07 13.61 -28.73
CA VAL A 661 -40.62 14.75 -27.90
C VAL A 661 -41.43 16.01 -28.22
N LYS A 662 -41.77 16.25 -29.49
CA LYS A 662 -42.62 17.37 -29.91
C LYS A 662 -44.03 17.25 -29.35
N GLU A 663 -44.64 16.06 -29.38
CA GLU A 663 -45.94 15.81 -28.76
C GLU A 663 -45.94 16.09 -27.26
N ILE A 664 -44.89 15.69 -26.54
CA ILE A 664 -44.73 15.99 -25.11
C ILE A 664 -44.53 17.49 -24.86
N GLN A 665 -43.85 18.19 -25.77
CA GLN A 665 -43.69 19.64 -25.70
C GLN A 665 -45.02 20.38 -25.94
N ASP A 666 -45.86 19.88 -26.85
CA ASP A 666 -47.20 20.41 -27.11
C ASP A 666 -48.16 20.15 -25.93
N GLN A 667 -48.05 18.98 -25.28
CA GLN A 667 -48.75 18.68 -24.02
C GLN A 667 -48.33 19.63 -22.89
N TYR A 668 -47.04 20.00 -22.83
CA TYR A 668 -46.55 20.96 -21.85
C TYR A 668 -47.06 22.38 -22.15
N ALA A 669 -47.05 22.80 -23.42
CA ALA A 669 -47.57 24.10 -23.85
C ALA A 669 -49.08 24.26 -23.61
N SER A 670 -49.84 23.16 -23.68
CA SER A 670 -51.27 23.12 -23.34
C SER A 670 -51.56 22.95 -21.85
N GLY A 671 -50.53 22.82 -21.01
CA GLY A 671 -50.66 22.72 -19.54
C GLY A 671 -51.09 21.35 -19.02
N VAL A 672 -51.03 20.29 -19.85
CA VAL A 672 -51.43 18.93 -19.48
C VAL A 672 -50.37 18.22 -18.62
N VAL A 673 -49.09 18.54 -18.81
CA VAL A 673 -47.97 17.95 -18.06
C VAL A 673 -47.16 19.01 -17.33
N THR A 674 -46.58 18.64 -16.19
CA THR A 674 -45.65 19.53 -15.47
C THR A 674 -44.26 19.54 -16.12
N ASN A 675 -43.43 20.54 -15.82
CA ASN A 675 -42.06 20.61 -16.39
C ASN A 675 -41.17 19.44 -15.93
N GLY A 676 -41.35 18.95 -14.70
CA GLY A 676 -40.62 17.79 -14.18
C GLY A 676 -40.99 16.49 -14.91
N GLU A 677 -42.29 16.26 -15.11
CA GLU A 677 -42.78 15.10 -15.88
C GLU A 677 -42.37 15.18 -17.35
N ARG A 678 -42.43 16.38 -17.95
CA ARG A 678 -41.92 16.64 -19.31
C ARG A 678 -40.46 16.24 -19.42
N TYR A 679 -39.61 16.72 -18.52
CA TYR A 679 -38.18 16.41 -18.51
C TYR A 679 -37.91 14.91 -18.37
N ASN A 680 -38.55 14.23 -17.42
CA ASN A 680 -38.37 12.79 -17.23
C ASN A 680 -38.82 11.99 -18.46
N LYS A 681 -40.00 12.31 -19.04
CA LYS A 681 -40.48 11.65 -20.26
C LYS A 681 -39.54 11.84 -21.45
N VAL A 682 -39.01 13.05 -21.63
CA VAL A 682 -38.05 13.34 -22.72
C VAL A 682 -36.76 12.52 -22.53
N VAL A 683 -36.24 12.45 -21.30
CA VAL A 683 -35.07 11.64 -20.97
C VAL A 683 -35.34 10.14 -21.24
N ASP A 684 -36.50 9.63 -20.85
CA ASP A 684 -36.89 8.24 -21.05
C ASP A 684 -37.02 7.88 -22.54
N ILE A 685 -37.66 8.75 -23.34
CA ILE A 685 -37.77 8.58 -24.80
C ILE A 685 -36.38 8.47 -25.42
N TRP A 686 -35.48 9.40 -25.11
CA TRP A 686 -34.13 9.38 -25.66
C TRP A 686 -33.28 8.21 -25.18
N SER A 687 -33.46 7.76 -23.94
CA SER A 687 -32.79 6.55 -23.44
C SER A 687 -33.24 5.31 -24.22
N ARG A 688 -34.56 5.14 -24.40
CA ARG A 688 -35.13 4.02 -25.16
C ARG A 688 -34.68 4.05 -26.63
N THR A 689 -34.70 5.22 -27.25
CA THR A 689 -34.24 5.42 -28.63
C THR A 689 -32.77 5.04 -28.79
N ASN A 690 -31.92 5.44 -27.85
CA ASN A 690 -30.51 5.08 -27.86
C ASN A 690 -30.29 3.56 -27.79
N ASP A 691 -31.07 2.85 -26.97
CA ASP A 691 -30.99 1.39 -26.86
C ASP A 691 -31.52 0.68 -28.11
N LEU A 692 -32.56 1.21 -28.76
CA LEU A 692 -33.06 0.71 -30.05
C LEU A 692 -32.00 0.85 -31.15
N VAL A 693 -31.40 2.02 -31.30
CA VAL A 693 -30.32 2.26 -32.27
C VAL A 693 -29.13 1.33 -32.00
N ALA A 694 -28.78 1.12 -30.73
CA ALA A 694 -27.70 0.22 -30.35
C ALA A 694 -27.99 -1.23 -30.73
N LYS A 695 -29.23 -1.70 -30.50
CA LYS A 695 -29.65 -3.08 -30.82
C LYS A 695 -29.66 -3.33 -32.33
N GLU A 696 -30.21 -2.39 -33.11
CA GLU A 696 -30.23 -2.45 -34.57
C GLU A 696 -28.81 -2.48 -35.16
N MET A 697 -27.94 -1.61 -34.66
CA MET A 697 -26.52 -1.58 -35.05
C MET A 697 -25.85 -2.92 -34.77
N MET A 698 -26.00 -3.48 -33.56
CA MET A 698 -25.38 -4.76 -33.20
C MET A 698 -25.94 -5.93 -34.02
N SER A 699 -27.24 -5.93 -34.34
CA SER A 699 -27.85 -6.96 -35.17
C SER A 699 -27.31 -6.92 -36.61
N LYS A 700 -27.19 -5.73 -37.21
CA LYS A 700 -26.60 -5.57 -38.55
C LYS A 700 -25.10 -5.86 -38.59
N LEU A 701 -24.36 -5.50 -37.54
CA LEU A 701 -22.92 -5.72 -37.47
C LEU A 701 -22.56 -7.17 -37.15
N GLY A 702 -23.39 -7.85 -36.36
CA GLY A 702 -23.09 -9.18 -35.83
C GLY A 702 -23.37 -10.34 -36.78
N LYS A 703 -24.18 -10.14 -37.83
CA LYS A 703 -24.55 -11.20 -38.78
C LYS A 703 -24.21 -10.83 -40.22
N GLU A 704 -23.85 -11.83 -41.00
CA GLU A 704 -23.53 -11.71 -42.42
C GLU A 704 -24.22 -12.85 -43.20
N ASP A 705 -24.85 -12.49 -44.32
CA ASP A 705 -25.50 -13.46 -45.20
C ASP A 705 -24.46 -14.12 -46.12
N VAL A 706 -24.35 -15.45 -46.08
CA VAL A 706 -23.41 -16.21 -46.90
C VAL A 706 -24.11 -17.34 -47.66
N VAL A 707 -23.58 -17.68 -48.83
CA VAL A 707 -24.09 -18.78 -49.64
C VAL A 707 -23.43 -20.08 -49.18
N ASN A 708 -24.24 -21.00 -48.66
CA ASN A 708 -23.77 -22.30 -48.22
C ASN A 708 -23.47 -23.24 -49.41
N ARG A 709 -22.91 -24.42 -49.12
CA ARG A 709 -22.53 -25.43 -50.12
C ARG A 709 -23.71 -25.92 -50.98
N GLU A 710 -24.94 -25.85 -50.47
CA GLU A 710 -26.17 -26.22 -51.17
C GLU A 710 -26.76 -25.08 -52.03
N GLY A 711 -26.10 -23.92 -52.06
CA GLY A 711 -26.56 -22.74 -52.80
C GLY A 711 -27.67 -21.94 -52.11
N LYS A 712 -27.95 -22.22 -50.83
CA LYS A 712 -28.93 -21.46 -50.02
C LYS A 712 -28.21 -20.36 -49.23
N THR A 713 -28.90 -19.24 -49.03
CA THR A 713 -28.42 -18.17 -48.15
C THR A 713 -28.61 -18.60 -46.69
N GLU A 714 -27.52 -18.59 -45.93
CA GLU A 714 -27.48 -18.88 -44.51
C GLU A 714 -26.84 -17.70 -43.77
N GLN A 715 -27.35 -17.36 -42.59
CA GLN A 715 -26.74 -16.32 -41.77
C GLN A 715 -25.63 -16.92 -40.93
N GLN A 716 -24.43 -16.35 -41.02
CA GLN A 716 -23.33 -16.65 -40.10
C GLN A 716 -22.98 -15.41 -39.28
N ASP A 717 -22.26 -15.61 -38.18
CA ASP A 717 -21.70 -14.49 -37.44
C ASP A 717 -20.70 -13.72 -38.31
N SER A 718 -20.73 -12.39 -38.23
CA SER A 718 -19.91 -11.55 -39.09
C SER A 718 -18.42 -11.71 -38.81
N PHE A 719 -17.61 -11.64 -39.87
CA PHE A 719 -16.14 -11.57 -39.78
C PHE A 719 -15.62 -10.11 -39.77
N ASN A 720 -16.50 -9.13 -39.54
CA ASN A 720 -16.10 -7.74 -39.35
C ASN A 720 -15.10 -7.59 -38.19
N SER A 721 -14.01 -6.87 -38.43
CA SER A 721 -12.92 -6.69 -37.46
C SER A 721 -13.38 -6.10 -36.12
N ILE A 722 -14.25 -5.08 -36.14
CA ILE A 722 -14.74 -4.41 -34.92
C ILE A 722 -15.63 -5.35 -34.12
N PHE A 723 -16.50 -6.09 -34.81
CA PHE A 723 -17.34 -7.10 -34.18
C PHE A 723 -16.48 -8.18 -33.52
N MET A 724 -15.50 -8.72 -34.25
CA MET A 724 -14.57 -9.72 -33.75
C MET A 724 -13.81 -9.26 -32.50
N MET A 725 -13.35 -8.01 -32.45
CA MET A 725 -12.63 -7.46 -31.30
C MET A 725 -13.50 -7.42 -30.03
N ALA A 726 -14.78 -7.06 -30.17
CA ALA A 726 -15.71 -6.99 -29.05
C ALA A 726 -16.28 -8.36 -28.64
N ASP A 727 -16.66 -9.20 -29.60
CA ASP A 727 -17.24 -10.52 -29.32
C ASP A 727 -16.21 -11.46 -28.67
N SER A 728 -14.96 -11.45 -29.17
CA SER A 728 -13.87 -12.20 -28.54
C SER A 728 -13.53 -11.73 -27.12
N GLY A 729 -13.97 -10.53 -26.74
CA GLY A 729 -13.58 -9.87 -25.48
C GLY A 729 -12.11 -9.45 -25.45
N ALA A 730 -11.44 -9.40 -26.62
CA ALA A 730 -10.05 -8.95 -26.74
C ALA A 730 -9.92 -7.47 -26.36
N ARG A 731 -10.72 -6.61 -27.01
CA ARG A 731 -10.76 -5.17 -26.74
C ARG A 731 -12.02 -4.56 -27.33
N GLY A 732 -12.63 -3.64 -26.59
CA GLY A 732 -13.88 -3.02 -27.01
C GLY A 732 -15.09 -3.60 -26.28
N SER A 733 -16.08 -2.76 -26.00
CA SER A 733 -17.38 -3.19 -25.50
C SER A 733 -18.48 -2.75 -26.46
N ALA A 734 -19.64 -3.42 -26.42
CA ALA A 734 -20.81 -3.01 -27.21
C ALA A 734 -21.18 -1.53 -26.97
N ALA A 735 -20.95 -1.02 -25.74
CA ALA A 735 -21.17 0.38 -25.41
C ALA A 735 -20.21 1.34 -26.15
N GLN A 736 -18.96 0.94 -26.39
CA GLN A 736 -18.00 1.71 -27.17
C GLN A 736 -18.31 1.65 -28.67
N ILE A 737 -18.67 0.47 -29.20
CA ILE A 737 -19.10 0.32 -30.59
C ILE A 737 -20.34 1.18 -30.87
N ARG A 738 -21.30 1.21 -29.93
CA ARG A 738 -22.48 2.08 -29.99
C ARG A 738 -22.10 3.56 -30.19
N GLN A 739 -21.05 4.04 -29.54
CA GLN A 739 -20.62 5.44 -29.70
C GLN A 739 -19.91 5.69 -31.05
N LEU A 740 -19.33 4.66 -31.67
CA LEU A 740 -18.66 4.76 -32.97
C LEU A 740 -19.67 4.82 -34.12
N ALA A 741 -20.67 3.93 -34.13
CA ALA A 741 -21.57 3.75 -35.28
C ALA A 741 -23.07 3.98 -34.98
N GLY A 742 -23.49 3.98 -33.71
CA GLY A 742 -24.88 4.26 -33.31
C GLY A 742 -25.13 5.76 -33.13
N MET A 743 -25.56 6.13 -31.93
CA MET A 743 -25.56 7.50 -31.42
C MET A 743 -24.88 7.52 -30.05
N ARG A 744 -24.34 8.66 -29.64
CA ARG A 744 -23.65 8.74 -28.35
C ARG A 744 -24.64 8.85 -27.18
N GLY A 745 -25.80 9.46 -27.40
CA GLY A 745 -26.89 9.54 -26.44
C GLY A 745 -26.76 10.69 -25.44
N LEU A 746 -27.41 10.51 -24.28
CA LEU A 746 -27.54 11.51 -23.24
C LEU A 746 -26.23 11.71 -22.47
N MET A 747 -25.92 12.96 -22.11
CA MET A 747 -24.73 13.33 -21.33
C MET A 747 -25.12 13.94 -19.99
N ALA A 748 -24.38 13.58 -18.95
CA ALA A 748 -24.55 14.17 -17.62
C ALA A 748 -23.77 15.48 -17.50
N LYS A 749 -24.40 16.47 -16.88
CA LYS A 749 -23.75 17.70 -16.40
C LYS A 749 -22.89 17.42 -15.17
N PRO A 750 -22.01 18.36 -14.74
CA PRO A 750 -21.17 18.16 -13.57
C PRO A 750 -21.94 17.95 -12.26
N ASP A 751 -23.15 18.52 -12.13
CA ASP A 751 -24.09 18.32 -11.01
C ASP A 751 -24.70 16.91 -10.97
N GLY A 752 -24.63 16.15 -12.07
CA GLY A 752 -25.25 14.83 -12.22
C GLY A 752 -26.61 14.84 -12.92
N SER A 753 -27.18 16.01 -13.24
CA SER A 753 -28.40 16.08 -14.03
C SER A 753 -28.12 15.71 -15.49
N ILE A 754 -29.07 15.08 -16.16
CA ILE A 754 -28.95 14.67 -17.55
C ILE A 754 -29.33 15.86 -18.46
N ILE A 755 -28.57 16.11 -19.51
CA ILE A 755 -28.94 17.12 -20.51
C ILE A 755 -30.05 16.54 -21.38
N GLU A 756 -31.19 17.23 -21.46
CA GLU A 756 -32.37 16.77 -22.22
C GLU A 756 -32.12 16.66 -23.73
N THR A 757 -31.13 17.41 -24.25
CA THR A 757 -30.68 17.33 -25.64
C THR A 757 -29.59 16.27 -25.78
N PRO A 758 -29.86 15.12 -26.43
CA PRO A 758 -28.86 14.08 -26.64
C PRO A 758 -27.88 14.44 -27.75
N ILE A 759 -26.79 13.68 -27.83
CA ILE A 759 -25.89 13.68 -28.99
C ILE A 759 -26.37 12.59 -29.94
N THR A 760 -27.03 12.99 -31.03
CA THR A 760 -27.56 12.09 -32.08
C THR A 760 -26.47 11.60 -33.05
N ALA A 761 -25.41 12.38 -33.21
CA ALA A 761 -24.26 12.02 -34.02
C ALA A 761 -23.39 10.94 -33.35
N ASN A 762 -22.53 10.30 -34.15
CA ASN A 762 -21.52 9.36 -33.70
C ASN A 762 -20.11 9.80 -34.12
N PHE A 763 -19.08 9.06 -33.68
CA PHE A 763 -17.70 9.42 -34.02
C PHE A 763 -17.35 9.21 -35.51
N ARG A 764 -18.06 8.32 -36.23
CA ARG A 764 -17.88 8.14 -37.67
C ARG A 764 -18.38 9.34 -38.48
N GLU A 765 -19.54 9.87 -38.12
CA GLU A 765 -20.19 11.03 -38.75
C GLU A 765 -19.52 12.35 -38.35
N GLY A 766 -18.95 12.40 -37.14
CA GLY A 766 -18.40 13.61 -36.53
C GLY A 766 -19.43 14.35 -35.68
N LEU A 767 -18.95 15.13 -34.70
CA LEU A 767 -19.80 15.89 -33.79
C LEU A 767 -19.77 17.38 -34.17
N ASP A 768 -20.91 18.05 -34.03
CA ASP A 768 -20.94 19.52 -34.11
C ASP A 768 -20.29 20.17 -32.88
N VAL A 769 -20.09 21.49 -32.93
CA VAL A 769 -19.42 22.24 -31.85
C VAL A 769 -20.18 22.15 -30.52
N LEU A 770 -21.52 22.16 -30.54
CA LEU A 770 -22.35 22.14 -29.34
C LEU A 770 -22.36 20.75 -28.69
N GLN A 771 -22.54 19.70 -29.49
CA GLN A 771 -22.47 18.30 -29.08
C GLN A 771 -21.09 17.96 -28.53
N TYR A 772 -20.02 18.43 -29.18
CA TYR A 772 -18.67 18.26 -28.68
C TYR A 772 -18.46 18.99 -27.35
N PHE A 773 -18.96 20.23 -27.23
CA PHE A 773 -18.90 21.00 -25.98
C PHE A 773 -19.63 20.28 -24.84
N ILE A 774 -20.86 19.81 -25.07
CA ILE A 774 -21.66 19.03 -24.11
C ILE A 774 -20.89 17.79 -23.62
N SER A 775 -20.23 17.09 -24.55
CA SER A 775 -19.39 15.94 -24.27
C SER A 775 -18.23 16.24 -23.30
N THR A 776 -17.69 17.46 -23.32
CA THR A 776 -16.52 17.81 -22.51
C THR A 776 -16.79 17.76 -21.01
N HIS A 777 -18.03 18.03 -20.57
CA HIS A 777 -18.40 18.00 -19.16
C HIS A 777 -18.22 16.61 -18.54
N GLY A 778 -18.78 15.58 -19.19
CA GLY A 778 -18.65 14.20 -18.75
C GLY A 778 -17.20 13.70 -18.80
N ALA A 779 -16.47 14.01 -19.88
CA ALA A 779 -15.08 13.60 -20.04
C ALA A 779 -14.15 14.22 -18.97
N ARG A 780 -14.28 15.53 -18.73
CA ARG A 780 -13.47 16.23 -17.71
C ARG A 780 -13.79 15.73 -16.30
N LYS A 781 -15.07 15.52 -15.98
CA LYS A 781 -15.49 14.97 -14.68
C LYS A 781 -14.92 13.56 -14.47
N GLY A 782 -15.01 12.68 -15.47
CA GLY A 782 -14.44 11.33 -15.41
C GLY A 782 -12.93 11.33 -15.14
N LEU A 783 -12.17 12.21 -15.82
CA LEU A 783 -10.73 12.36 -15.60
C LEU A 783 -10.42 12.90 -14.19
N ALA A 784 -11.15 13.93 -13.73
CA ALA A 784 -10.97 14.51 -12.40
C ALA A 784 -11.32 13.51 -11.29
N ASP A 785 -12.41 12.77 -11.44
CA ASP A 785 -12.85 11.75 -10.48
C ASP A 785 -11.85 10.61 -10.37
N THR A 786 -11.29 10.17 -11.50
CA THR A 786 -10.25 9.11 -11.51
C THR A 786 -9.00 9.56 -10.76
N ALA A 787 -8.56 10.81 -10.98
CA ALA A 787 -7.42 11.39 -10.28
C ALA A 787 -7.66 11.52 -8.76
N LEU A 788 -8.86 11.94 -8.34
CA LEU A 788 -9.22 12.08 -6.93
C LEU A 788 -9.41 10.73 -6.23
N LYS A 789 -10.08 9.77 -6.88
CA LYS A 789 -10.36 8.44 -6.31
C LYS A 789 -9.09 7.62 -6.07
N THR A 790 -8.03 7.83 -6.86
CA THR A 790 -6.73 7.17 -6.69
C THR A 790 -6.16 7.38 -5.28
N ALA A 791 -6.27 8.59 -4.73
CA ALA A 791 -5.79 8.88 -3.37
C ALA A 791 -6.65 8.20 -2.28
N ASN A 792 -7.98 8.14 -2.49
CA ASN A 792 -8.90 7.54 -1.53
C ASN A 792 -8.76 6.02 -1.45
N SER A 793 -8.57 5.34 -2.59
CA SER A 793 -8.36 3.89 -2.62
C SER A 793 -7.10 3.50 -1.84
N GLY A 794 -5.96 4.13 -2.11
CA GLY A 794 -4.72 3.85 -1.37
C GLY A 794 -4.82 4.19 0.13
N TYR A 795 -5.63 5.19 0.49
CA TYR A 795 -5.89 5.52 1.90
C TYR A 795 -6.74 4.46 2.60
N LEU A 796 -7.76 3.91 1.92
CA LEU A 796 -8.60 2.84 2.46
C LEU A 796 -7.77 1.56 2.64
N THR A 797 -7.02 1.13 1.63
CA THR A 797 -6.13 -0.04 1.73
C THR A 797 -5.18 0.10 2.90
N ARG A 798 -4.57 1.27 3.08
CA ARG A 798 -3.72 1.54 4.23
C ARG A 798 -4.46 1.37 5.56
N ARG A 799 -5.68 1.90 5.70
CA ARG A 799 -6.47 1.74 6.94
C ARG A 799 -6.81 0.28 7.22
N LEU A 800 -7.12 -0.49 6.17
CA LEU A 800 -7.39 -1.92 6.30
C LEU A 800 -6.15 -2.67 6.79
N VAL A 801 -4.99 -2.42 6.16
CA VAL A 801 -3.71 -3.00 6.59
C VAL A 801 -3.37 -2.55 8.02
N ASP A 802 -3.51 -1.27 8.37
CA ASP A 802 -3.23 -0.76 9.73
C ASP A 802 -4.07 -1.48 10.81
N VAL A 803 -5.23 -2.07 10.48
CA VAL A 803 -6.10 -2.83 11.41
C VAL A 803 -5.80 -4.33 11.38
N ALA A 804 -5.50 -4.89 10.20
CA ALA A 804 -5.37 -6.33 10.00
C ALA A 804 -3.91 -6.84 9.97
N GLN A 805 -2.91 -5.96 10.04
CA GLN A 805 -1.48 -6.30 9.87
C GLN A 805 -0.98 -7.42 10.79
N ASP A 806 -1.49 -7.50 12.02
CA ASP A 806 -1.06 -8.49 13.01
C ASP A 806 -1.79 -9.84 12.86
N MET A 807 -2.74 -9.98 11.92
CA MET A 807 -3.45 -11.24 11.69
C MET A 807 -2.64 -12.19 10.81
N VAL A 808 -2.19 -13.28 11.43
CA VAL A 808 -1.36 -14.33 10.82
C VAL A 808 -1.98 -15.70 11.14
N ILE A 809 -1.74 -16.68 10.26
CA ILE A 809 -2.08 -18.08 10.55
C ILE A 809 -1.08 -18.69 11.54
N THR A 810 -1.54 -19.05 12.73
CA THR A 810 -0.66 -19.51 13.83
C THR A 810 -0.82 -20.99 14.16
N GLU A 811 -2.03 -21.53 14.08
CA GLU A 811 -2.39 -22.88 14.49
C GLU A 811 -3.08 -23.65 13.34
N ASP A 812 -3.08 -24.99 13.35
CA ASP A 812 -3.78 -25.78 12.31
C ASP A 812 -5.30 -25.76 12.51
N ASP A 813 -5.74 -26.06 13.73
CA ASP A 813 -7.14 -26.21 14.07
C ASP A 813 -7.39 -25.69 15.49
N CYS A 814 -8.39 -24.83 15.65
CA CYS A 814 -8.83 -24.35 16.95
C CYS A 814 -9.86 -25.28 17.61
N GLY A 815 -10.35 -26.29 16.89
CA GLY A 815 -11.33 -27.27 17.39
C GLY A 815 -12.77 -26.76 17.45
N THR A 816 -13.04 -25.53 16.99
CA THR A 816 -14.38 -24.95 17.08
C THR A 816 -15.39 -25.63 16.15
N GLU A 817 -16.58 -25.91 16.66
CA GLU A 817 -17.74 -26.36 15.85
C GLU A 817 -18.64 -25.19 15.44
N ASN A 818 -18.32 -23.98 15.92
CA ASN A 818 -19.05 -22.77 15.57
C ASN A 818 -18.68 -22.31 14.16
N GLY A 819 -19.70 -22.03 13.36
CA GLY A 819 -19.56 -21.59 11.99
C GLY A 819 -20.64 -20.62 11.58
N MET A 820 -20.52 -20.09 10.37
CA MET A 820 -21.50 -19.22 9.75
C MET A 820 -22.35 -20.02 8.76
N PRO A 821 -23.69 -19.95 8.83
CA PRO A 821 -24.54 -20.54 7.81
C PRO A 821 -24.40 -19.76 6.50
N MET A 822 -24.12 -20.48 5.42
CA MET A 822 -24.02 -19.93 4.06
C MET A 822 -25.20 -20.41 3.22
N SER A 823 -25.82 -19.46 2.52
CA SER A 823 -26.92 -19.66 1.57
C SER A 823 -26.64 -18.88 0.28
N PRO A 824 -27.29 -19.20 -0.85
CA PRO A 824 -27.21 -18.34 -2.04
C PRO A 824 -27.74 -16.92 -1.73
N VAL A 825 -27.18 -15.91 -2.40
CA VAL A 825 -27.67 -14.52 -2.29
C VAL A 825 -28.71 -14.30 -3.37
N ILE A 826 -29.95 -14.08 -2.96
CA ILE A 826 -31.10 -13.86 -3.85
C ILE A 826 -31.52 -12.39 -3.70
N GLU A 827 -31.41 -11.61 -4.78
CA GLU A 827 -31.92 -10.23 -4.83
C GLU A 827 -32.98 -10.13 -5.92
N GLY A 828 -34.20 -9.70 -5.58
CA GLY A 828 -35.25 -9.45 -6.57
C GLY A 828 -35.80 -10.68 -7.29
N GLY A 829 -35.45 -11.90 -6.85
CA GLY A 829 -35.87 -13.17 -7.48
C GLY A 829 -34.76 -13.86 -8.28
N ASP A 830 -33.67 -13.16 -8.58
CA ASP A 830 -32.50 -13.72 -9.27
C ASP A 830 -31.41 -14.12 -8.27
N VAL A 831 -30.76 -15.25 -8.52
CA VAL A 831 -29.59 -15.70 -7.75
C VAL A 831 -28.38 -14.90 -8.23
N VAL A 832 -27.99 -13.89 -7.45
CA VAL A 832 -26.82 -13.04 -7.77
C VAL A 832 -25.51 -13.79 -7.56
N LEU A 833 -25.45 -14.58 -6.49
CA LEU A 833 -24.27 -15.37 -6.12
C LEU A 833 -24.71 -16.79 -5.74
N PRO A 834 -24.33 -17.81 -6.54
CA PRO A 834 -24.71 -19.19 -6.28
C PRO A 834 -23.96 -19.73 -5.06
N LEU A 835 -24.56 -20.71 -4.39
CA LEU A 835 -23.97 -21.30 -3.17
C LEU A 835 -22.59 -21.91 -3.45
N ARG A 836 -22.42 -22.53 -4.62
CA ARG A 836 -21.17 -23.16 -5.07
C ARG A 836 -19.95 -22.24 -4.98
N GLU A 837 -20.10 -20.99 -5.42
CA GLU A 837 -19.02 -20.00 -5.42
C GLU A 837 -18.71 -19.47 -4.02
N ARG A 838 -19.72 -19.44 -3.14
CA ARG A 838 -19.54 -19.01 -1.74
C ARG A 838 -18.88 -20.07 -0.87
N LEU A 839 -19.10 -21.35 -1.18
CA LEU A 839 -18.59 -22.50 -0.42
C LEU A 839 -17.19 -22.93 -0.84
N LEU A 840 -16.80 -22.68 -2.09
CA LEU A 840 -15.51 -23.11 -2.63
C LEU A 840 -14.34 -22.67 -1.74
N GLY A 841 -13.48 -23.62 -1.38
CA GLY A 841 -12.28 -23.41 -0.57
C GLY A 841 -12.54 -23.21 0.93
N ARG A 842 -13.77 -23.35 1.41
CA ARG A 842 -14.11 -23.27 2.84
C ARG A 842 -14.15 -24.66 3.47
N VAL A 843 -14.07 -24.68 4.81
CA VAL A 843 -14.16 -25.91 5.60
C VAL A 843 -15.54 -26.00 6.26
N THR A 844 -16.19 -27.16 6.19
CA THR A 844 -17.47 -27.41 6.86
C THR A 844 -17.30 -27.39 8.39
N ALA A 845 -18.20 -26.73 9.11
CA ALA A 845 -18.18 -26.74 10.57
C ALA A 845 -18.95 -27.93 11.14
N LYS A 846 -20.03 -28.35 10.48
CA LYS A 846 -20.90 -29.47 10.85
C LYS A 846 -21.06 -30.44 9.67
N HIS A 847 -21.48 -31.66 9.98
CA HIS A 847 -21.89 -32.63 8.97
C HIS A 847 -23.05 -32.07 8.13
N VAL A 848 -22.97 -32.27 6.81
CA VAL A 848 -24.00 -31.88 5.86
C VAL A 848 -24.80 -33.13 5.50
N TYR A 849 -26.12 -33.07 5.69
CA TYR A 849 -27.04 -34.18 5.45
C TYR A 849 -27.78 -33.98 4.13
N LYS A 850 -28.15 -35.08 3.49
CA LYS A 850 -28.96 -35.05 2.27
C LYS A 850 -30.40 -34.61 2.60
N PRO A 851 -31.04 -33.75 1.79
CA PRO A 851 -32.40 -33.29 2.07
C PRO A 851 -33.40 -34.45 2.22
N GLY A 852 -34.02 -34.56 3.39
CA GLY A 852 -35.04 -35.58 3.68
C GLY A 852 -34.52 -36.92 4.22
N THR A 853 -33.21 -37.07 4.43
CA THR A 853 -32.58 -38.30 4.98
C THR A 853 -31.52 -37.97 6.03
N ASP A 854 -31.22 -38.92 6.92
CA ASP A 854 -30.13 -38.81 7.91
C ASP A 854 -28.74 -39.20 7.34
N ASP A 855 -28.64 -39.37 6.02
CA ASP A 855 -27.39 -39.72 5.33
C ASP A 855 -26.45 -38.51 5.25
N VAL A 856 -25.23 -38.67 5.77
CA VAL A 856 -24.18 -37.66 5.74
C VAL A 856 -23.55 -37.62 4.34
N VAL A 857 -23.69 -36.48 3.65
CA VAL A 857 -23.07 -36.23 2.34
C VAL A 857 -21.63 -35.79 2.50
N CYS A 858 -21.37 -34.90 3.47
CA CYS A 858 -20.04 -34.34 3.73
C CYS A 858 -19.79 -34.26 5.23
N GLU A 859 -18.64 -34.77 5.68
CA GLU A 859 -18.27 -34.76 7.09
C GLU A 859 -17.89 -33.34 7.57
N GLY A 860 -18.09 -33.07 8.86
CA GLY A 860 -17.60 -31.85 9.49
C GLY A 860 -16.07 -31.79 9.45
N GLY A 861 -15.51 -30.63 9.12
CA GLY A 861 -14.07 -30.41 9.01
C GLY A 861 -13.48 -30.72 7.62
N THR A 862 -14.32 -30.98 6.63
CA THR A 862 -13.90 -31.26 5.24
C THR A 862 -13.69 -29.97 4.46
N LEU A 863 -12.59 -29.88 3.70
CA LEU A 863 -12.34 -28.78 2.77
C LEU A 863 -13.18 -28.97 1.50
N LEU A 864 -13.93 -27.94 1.12
CA LEU A 864 -14.80 -27.96 -0.05
C LEU A 864 -14.02 -27.58 -1.31
N ASP A 865 -13.58 -28.59 -2.05
CA ASP A 865 -12.99 -28.46 -3.39
C ASP A 865 -14.06 -28.48 -4.49
N GLU A 866 -13.66 -28.27 -5.75
CA GLU A 866 -14.56 -28.20 -6.90
C GLU A 866 -15.46 -29.43 -7.04
N ALA A 867 -14.92 -30.64 -6.83
CA ALA A 867 -15.69 -31.89 -6.87
C ALA A 867 -16.72 -31.99 -5.73
N TRP A 868 -16.34 -31.55 -4.52
CA TRP A 868 -17.27 -31.50 -3.38
C TRP A 868 -18.40 -30.53 -3.61
N VAL A 869 -18.07 -29.36 -4.13
CA VAL A 869 -19.05 -28.32 -4.44
C VAL A 869 -20.03 -28.80 -5.51
N GLN A 870 -19.55 -29.47 -6.56
CA GLN A 870 -20.42 -30.07 -7.58
C GLN A 870 -21.36 -31.12 -6.97
N ARG A 871 -20.84 -32.01 -6.13
CA ARG A 871 -21.64 -33.02 -5.42
C ARG A 871 -22.72 -32.40 -4.52
N LEU A 872 -22.42 -31.31 -3.84
CA LEU A 872 -23.39 -30.59 -3.01
C LEU A 872 -24.51 -29.95 -3.84
N ASP A 873 -24.19 -29.46 -5.04
CA ASP A 873 -25.14 -28.88 -5.99
C ASP A 873 -26.05 -29.97 -6.59
N GLU A 874 -25.49 -31.12 -6.97
CA GLU A 874 -26.22 -32.29 -7.48
C GLU A 874 -27.21 -32.86 -6.45
N GLU A 875 -26.86 -32.82 -5.17
CA GLU A 875 -27.71 -33.27 -4.06
C GLU A 875 -28.73 -32.20 -3.61
N GLY A 876 -28.73 -31.01 -4.22
CA GLY A 876 -29.72 -29.96 -3.96
C GLY A 876 -29.64 -29.34 -2.56
N ILE A 877 -28.44 -29.14 -2.03
CA ILE A 877 -28.24 -28.59 -0.67
C ILE A 877 -28.22 -27.06 -0.71
N ASP A 878 -29.18 -26.42 -0.04
CA ASP A 878 -29.33 -24.95 -0.06
C ASP A 878 -28.58 -24.20 1.06
N HIS A 879 -28.20 -24.91 2.13
CA HIS A 879 -27.57 -24.31 3.30
C HIS A 879 -26.45 -25.19 3.85
N VAL A 880 -25.28 -24.58 4.10
CA VAL A 880 -24.12 -25.26 4.69
C VAL A 880 -23.50 -24.37 5.76
N VAL A 881 -23.22 -24.95 6.93
CA VAL A 881 -22.52 -24.24 8.01
C VAL A 881 -21.02 -24.42 7.81
N VAL A 882 -20.31 -23.33 7.52
CA VAL A 882 -18.85 -23.32 7.28
C VAL A 882 -18.12 -22.61 8.41
N ARG A 883 -16.87 -23.01 8.65
CA ARG A 883 -15.99 -22.28 9.56
C ARG A 883 -15.65 -20.90 8.99
N SER A 884 -15.42 -19.94 9.87
CA SER A 884 -15.09 -18.56 9.53
C SER A 884 -13.96 -18.06 10.43
N SER A 885 -13.17 -17.10 9.94
CA SER A 885 -12.17 -16.40 10.75
C SER A 885 -12.79 -15.66 11.94
N ILE A 886 -14.05 -15.23 11.84
CA ILE A 886 -14.78 -14.54 12.90
C ILE A 886 -15.17 -15.49 14.04
N SER A 887 -15.48 -16.75 13.73
CA SER A 887 -15.88 -17.76 14.70
C SER A 887 -14.70 -18.59 15.22
N CYS A 888 -13.47 -18.17 14.94
CA CYS A 888 -12.26 -18.89 15.33
C CYS A 888 -11.98 -18.67 16.83
N ASP A 889 -11.78 -19.77 17.58
CA ASP A 889 -11.44 -19.72 19.01
C ASP A 889 -9.94 -19.48 19.30
N SER A 890 -9.10 -19.30 18.26
CA SER A 890 -7.68 -19.00 18.46
C SER A 890 -7.49 -17.59 19.04
N ARG A 891 -6.65 -17.46 20.06
CA ARG A 891 -6.45 -16.19 20.79
C ARG A 891 -5.53 -15.21 20.08
N ALA A 892 -4.56 -15.72 19.33
CA ALA A 892 -3.51 -14.94 18.68
C ALA A 892 -3.39 -15.39 17.23
N GLY A 893 -4.20 -14.80 16.34
CA GLY A 893 -4.25 -15.13 14.93
C GLY A 893 -5.47 -15.97 14.56
N VAL A 894 -5.38 -16.67 13.44
CA VAL A 894 -6.45 -17.51 12.89
C VAL A 894 -5.88 -18.90 12.61
N CYS A 895 -6.69 -19.96 12.78
CA CYS A 895 -6.26 -21.31 12.44
C CYS A 895 -6.46 -21.62 10.95
N VAL A 896 -5.66 -22.56 10.41
CA VAL A 896 -5.71 -23.00 9.00
C VAL A 896 -7.14 -23.40 8.60
N LYS A 897 -7.82 -24.23 9.42
CA LYS A 897 -9.17 -24.72 9.09
C LYS A 897 -10.26 -23.65 9.11
N CYS A 898 -10.16 -22.63 9.96
CA CYS A 898 -11.15 -21.54 9.99
C CYS A 898 -10.98 -20.56 8.83
N TYR A 899 -9.77 -20.45 8.28
CA TYR A 899 -9.51 -19.66 7.08
C TYR A 899 -9.90 -20.43 5.80
N GLY A 900 -9.43 -21.68 5.67
CA GLY A 900 -9.68 -22.54 4.53
C GLY A 900 -8.53 -22.57 3.52
N ARG A 901 -8.86 -22.49 2.23
CA ARG A 901 -7.94 -22.59 1.10
C ARG A 901 -7.18 -21.27 0.88
N ASP A 902 -5.89 -21.34 0.60
CA ASP A 902 -5.17 -20.24 -0.04
C ASP A 902 -5.62 -20.15 -1.50
N LEU A 903 -6.35 -19.09 -1.81
CA LEU A 903 -6.90 -18.85 -3.14
C LEU A 903 -5.79 -18.69 -4.19
N ALA A 904 -4.59 -18.24 -3.81
CA ALA A 904 -3.52 -18.01 -4.77
C ALA A 904 -2.80 -19.29 -5.24
N ARG A 905 -2.80 -20.34 -4.43
CA ARG A 905 -2.11 -21.61 -4.74
C ARG A 905 -3.07 -22.77 -4.93
N GLY A 906 -4.27 -22.70 -4.37
CA GLY A 906 -5.27 -23.75 -4.49
C GLY A 906 -5.09 -24.92 -3.53
N HIS A 907 -4.28 -24.79 -2.48
CA HIS A 907 -4.20 -25.76 -1.37
C HIS A 907 -4.62 -25.08 -0.06
N GLN A 908 -4.69 -25.81 1.05
CA GLN A 908 -4.95 -25.20 2.37
C GLN A 908 -3.91 -24.13 2.71
N VAL A 909 -4.32 -23.08 3.43
CA VAL A 909 -3.39 -22.01 3.81
C VAL A 909 -2.25 -22.54 4.68
N ASN A 910 -1.04 -22.03 4.48
CA ASN A 910 0.11 -22.47 5.27
C ASN A 910 0.22 -21.70 6.59
N LYS A 911 0.80 -22.35 7.61
CA LYS A 911 1.19 -21.66 8.85
C LYS A 911 2.20 -20.56 8.56
N GLY A 912 2.02 -19.43 9.23
CA GLY A 912 2.87 -18.24 9.10
C GLY A 912 2.44 -17.29 7.97
N GLU A 913 1.40 -17.62 7.19
CA GLU A 913 0.92 -16.72 6.14
C GLU A 913 0.18 -15.51 6.74
N ALA A 914 0.59 -14.31 6.33
CA ALA A 914 0.07 -13.04 6.85
C ALA A 914 -1.25 -12.64 6.15
N VAL A 915 -2.30 -13.41 6.41
CA VAL A 915 -3.62 -13.29 5.78
C VAL A 915 -4.33 -11.95 6.02
N GLY A 916 -3.95 -11.19 7.04
CA GLY A 916 -4.51 -9.86 7.26
C GLY A 916 -3.97 -8.77 6.33
N VAL A 917 -2.79 -8.99 5.73
CA VAL A 917 -2.19 -8.05 4.77
C VAL A 917 -2.62 -8.37 3.33
N ILE A 918 -2.82 -9.66 3.04
CA ILE A 918 -3.37 -10.16 1.77
C ILE A 918 -4.83 -9.72 1.65
#